data_AF-A0A7S4G9A5-F1
#
_entry.id   AF-A0A7S4G9A5-F1
#
_cell.length_a   1.000
_cell.length_b   1.000
_cell.length_c   1.000
_cell.angle_alpha   90.00
_cell.angle_beta   90.00
_cell.angle_gamma   90.00
#
_symmetry.space_group_name_H-M   'P 1'
#
loop_
_entity.id
_entity.type
_entity.pdbx_description
1 polymer ?
#
loop_
_entity_poly.entity_id
_entity_poly.type
_entity_poly.pdbx_seq_one_letter_code
_entity_poly.pdbx_strand_id
1 'polypeptide(L)'
;MPTYYYCSECGDKRRDSLLLRDYLLNCGRCRRTTKFIREDIYLKQKQEEEAQKQREEAERREAARKEAERKEAERKEAERKEAARKEAERKEAARKEAERKEAARKERKEAERKEKECVGLVEQLWKGICGDSCAMDPVEKAFLTAVDGVGCCKTLTAFERQTDSMAQEIKILNDMASLETLRVQLAEASSRLEQTRNEGSESSMDLELEVAALRVKLRNTSNAKQEEIERALQTSSEGIGPLQAMAAEIQQQVDEEGVSRLDAQQKAEECLLRHNEEAARLQLLQERIACLERIMATVRSDAEACAERLTQAGHQKALLQHNAGVRDRVVQGGHAALQQFRQALATRERIDADLRQLLPQATEYKDHSTRMSPTRTTNAAPVAQPSATQVTNNQPPAAADSADRTFEGSNFKREYDAAAVPEYQHQLLSAVKELVDHHCAKNGIDEEHGKSFFRRLQSDAFQKPGELLSEVPTAAQRLWTSPQPMSERHDFGLHAIINSAIREDDPEEAPAAAVISRALNSLLVFRRPPVELHFPPEATVWRGGGLPDAHRAFYTAGKMYRVPGFLATSFSEDKAYEFMYRAHALHGLPAVQWVVHLDPRGQQQFRYRCKQVNFVNATQVPGEEEFLFAAYSVFTVRDVQWVSEATPDGPHVVHLEAAIDNNLPNSGGLPLAPWY
;
A
#
# COMPACT_ATOMS: atom_id res chain seq x y z
N MET A 1 43.90 75.20 48.92
CA MET A 1 45.37 75.38 48.87
C MET A 1 45.82 74.98 47.46
N PRO A 2 46.66 75.76 46.76
CA PRO A 2 47.11 75.38 45.42
C PRO A 2 48.09 74.21 45.50
N THR A 3 47.79 73.14 44.77
CA THR A 3 48.66 71.99 44.51
C THR A 3 49.83 72.43 43.64
N TYR A 4 51.06 72.20 44.10
CA TYR A 4 52.26 72.41 43.30
C TYR A 4 52.81 71.03 42.91
N TYR A 5 53.04 70.81 41.63
CA TYR A 5 53.72 69.60 41.15
C TYR A 5 55.21 69.87 41.04
N TYR A 6 56.02 69.02 41.66
CA TYR A 6 57.48 69.14 41.71
C TYR A 6 58.11 68.13 40.76
N CYS A 7 58.87 68.59 39.77
CA CYS A 7 59.70 67.71 38.95
C CYS A 7 61.05 67.51 39.65
N SER A 8 61.28 66.32 40.19
CA SER A 8 62.50 65.97 40.93
C SER A 8 63.78 66.01 40.09
N GLU A 9 63.68 65.91 38.76
CA GLU A 9 64.84 65.87 37.87
C GLU A 9 65.33 67.25 37.40
N CYS A 10 64.47 68.29 37.39
CA CYS A 10 64.85 69.62 36.92
C CYS A 10 64.60 70.77 37.92
N GLY A 11 63.89 70.52 39.03
CA GLY A 11 63.75 71.47 40.14
C GLY A 11 62.82 72.65 39.90
N ASP A 12 62.07 72.70 38.79
CA ASP A 12 61.17 73.82 38.48
C ASP A 12 59.83 73.71 39.23
N LYS A 13 59.33 74.84 39.75
CA LYS A 13 58.08 74.94 40.54
C LYS A 13 57.13 75.91 39.86
N ARG A 14 55.97 75.44 39.39
CA ARG A 14 54.89 76.32 38.89
C ARG A 14 53.51 75.92 39.37
N ARG A 15 52.61 76.90 39.41
CA ARG A 15 51.24 76.86 39.96
C ARG A 15 50.26 76.54 38.81
N ASP A 16 49.34 75.60 39.06
CA ASP A 16 48.21 75.17 38.21
C ASP A 16 47.52 76.33 37.46
N SER A 17 46.96 76.20 36.26
CA SER A 17 46.46 75.05 35.51
C SER A 17 46.36 75.46 34.02
N LEU A 18 46.68 74.55 33.10
CA LEU A 18 45.91 74.28 31.86
C LEU A 18 46.66 73.49 30.79
N LEU A 19 47.96 73.24 30.91
CA LEU A 19 48.67 72.50 29.86
C LEU A 19 49.79 71.60 30.42
N LEU A 20 49.43 70.68 31.32
CA LEU A 20 50.33 69.58 31.68
C LEU A 20 50.69 68.72 30.44
N ARG A 21 49.77 68.67 29.46
CA ARG A 21 49.93 67.94 28.19
C ARG A 21 50.99 68.56 27.27
N ASP A 22 51.06 69.89 27.16
CA ASP A 22 52.03 70.55 26.28
C ASP A 22 53.41 70.71 26.94
N TYR A 23 53.48 70.80 28.27
CA TYR A 23 54.76 70.93 28.97
C TYR A 23 55.59 69.65 28.92
N LEU A 24 54.96 68.48 29.09
CA LEU A 24 55.65 67.18 28.99
C LEU A 24 56.18 66.91 27.57
N LEU A 25 55.64 67.56 26.54
CA LEU A 25 56.06 67.41 25.15
C LEU A 25 57.28 68.28 24.78
N ASN A 26 57.57 69.36 25.53
CA ASN A 26 58.60 70.33 25.16
C ASN A 26 59.84 70.37 26.09
N CYS A 27 59.86 69.62 27.21
CA CYS A 27 61.08 69.45 28.00
C CYS A 27 62.04 68.46 27.32
N GLY A 28 63.09 68.97 26.67
CA GLY A 28 64.06 68.19 25.89
C GLY A 28 64.82 67.09 26.65
N ARG A 29 64.76 67.04 28.00
CA ARG A 29 65.36 65.99 28.82
C ARG A 29 64.43 64.83 29.20
N CYS A 30 63.10 64.97 29.04
CA CYS A 30 62.12 63.93 29.42
C CYS A 30 61.46 63.24 28.20
N ARG A 31 62.16 63.13 27.06
CA ARG A 31 61.63 62.48 25.84
C ARG A 31 61.38 60.96 25.99
N ARG A 32 61.95 60.29 26.99
CA ARG A 32 61.69 58.86 27.23
C ARG A 32 60.35 58.62 27.92
N THR A 33 59.91 59.53 28.79
CA THR A 33 58.69 59.37 29.60
C THR A 33 57.40 59.68 28.84
N THR A 34 57.46 60.54 27.81
CA THR A 34 56.29 60.89 26.97
C THR A 34 55.85 59.80 26.00
N LYS A 35 56.74 58.87 25.62
CA LYS A 35 56.39 57.71 24.78
C LYS A 35 55.51 56.71 25.54
N PHE A 36 55.87 56.42 26.80
CA PHE A 36 55.12 55.50 27.67
C PHE A 36 53.70 56.00 27.96
N ILE A 37 53.51 57.30 28.19
CA ILE A 37 52.18 57.86 28.48
C ILE A 37 51.25 57.77 27.25
N ARG A 38 51.78 57.93 26.02
CA ARG A 38 50.98 57.78 24.79
C ARG A 38 50.58 56.32 24.53
N GLU A 39 51.48 55.37 24.75
CA GLU A 39 51.17 53.94 24.62
C GLU A 39 50.14 53.48 25.66
N ASP A 40 50.23 53.96 26.91
CA ASP A 40 49.28 53.59 27.96
C ASP A 40 47.86 54.16 27.72
N ILE A 41 47.76 55.39 27.20
CA ILE A 41 46.47 55.99 26.80
C ILE A 41 45.86 55.20 25.64
N TYR A 42 46.67 54.83 24.63
CA TYR A 42 46.20 54.05 23.49
C TYR A 42 45.72 52.66 23.91
N LEU A 43 46.44 51.98 24.80
CA LEU A 43 46.05 50.66 25.32
C LEU A 43 44.75 50.73 26.13
N LYS A 44 44.56 51.77 26.96
CA LYS A 44 43.32 51.97 27.71
C LYS A 44 42.13 52.21 26.78
N GLN A 45 42.28 53.04 25.76
CA GLN A 45 41.23 53.28 24.77
C GLN A 45 40.86 52.00 24.01
N LYS A 46 41.87 51.21 23.62
CA LYS A 46 41.64 49.92 22.95
C LYS A 46 40.91 48.92 23.86
N GLN A 47 41.25 48.86 25.14
CA GLN A 47 40.57 48.01 26.12
C GLN A 47 39.12 48.45 26.35
N GLU A 48 38.85 49.75 26.38
CA GLU A 48 37.49 50.29 26.50
C GLU A 48 36.63 49.98 25.27
N GLU A 49 37.20 50.08 24.06
CA GLU A 49 36.52 49.69 22.81
C GLU A 49 36.23 48.18 22.75
N GLU A 50 37.18 47.34 23.16
CA GLU A 50 36.98 45.89 23.24
C GLU A 50 35.93 45.51 24.28
N ALA A 51 35.95 46.17 25.45
CA ALA A 51 34.93 45.99 26.49
C ALA A 51 33.53 46.44 26.02
N GLN A 52 33.45 47.53 25.23
CA GLN A 52 32.19 47.98 24.65
C GLN A 52 31.65 46.97 23.63
N LYS A 53 32.49 46.46 22.74
CA LYS A 53 32.10 45.42 21.77
C LYS A 53 31.60 44.15 22.46
N GLN A 54 32.25 43.73 23.55
CA GLN A 54 31.81 42.58 24.33
C GLN A 54 30.44 42.80 24.99
N ARG A 55 30.13 44.02 25.45
CA ARG A 55 28.82 44.35 26.02
C ARG A 55 27.72 44.34 24.95
N GLU A 56 27.98 44.93 23.78
CA GLU A 56 27.04 44.93 22.66
C GLU A 56 26.78 43.51 22.14
N GLU A 57 27.81 42.65 22.09
CA GLU A 57 27.64 41.24 21.72
C GLU A 57 26.85 40.45 22.77
N ALA A 58 27.10 40.69 24.06
CA ALA A 58 26.34 40.08 25.14
C ALA A 58 24.85 40.47 25.10
N GLU A 59 24.55 41.75 24.82
CA GLU A 59 23.18 42.24 24.68
C GLU A 59 22.47 41.62 23.47
N ARG A 60 23.16 41.49 22.32
CA ARG A 60 22.62 40.79 21.13
C ARG A 60 22.31 39.33 21.42
N ARG A 61 23.19 38.63 22.15
CA ARG A 61 22.96 37.23 22.54
C ARG A 61 21.78 37.10 23.51
N GLU A 62 21.61 38.04 24.44
CA GLU A 62 20.45 38.05 25.33
C GLU A 62 19.14 38.34 24.58
N ALA A 63 19.14 39.29 23.65
CA ALA A 63 17.99 39.58 22.80
C ALA A 63 17.59 38.38 21.94
N ALA A 64 18.56 37.69 21.32
CA ALA A 64 18.32 36.47 20.55
C ALA A 64 17.73 35.34 21.42
N ARG A 65 18.19 35.19 22.67
CA ARG A 65 17.64 34.19 23.61
C ARG A 65 16.18 34.48 23.96
N LYS A 66 15.85 35.75 24.25
CA LYS A 66 14.46 36.17 24.55
C LYS A 66 13.53 35.98 23.35
N GLU A 67 14.01 36.22 22.13
CA GLU A 67 13.22 35.97 20.92
C GLU A 67 12.99 34.48 20.68
N ALA A 68 14.01 33.64 20.88
CA ALA A 68 13.89 32.19 20.78
C ALA A 68 12.87 31.63 21.80
N GLU A 69 12.92 32.10 23.06
CA GLU A 69 11.97 31.71 24.11
C GLU A 69 10.53 32.10 23.75
N ARG A 70 10.33 33.30 23.18
CA ARG A 70 8.99 33.73 22.70
C ARG A 70 8.46 32.84 21.58
N LYS A 71 9.30 32.50 20.59
CA LYS A 71 8.91 31.59 19.49
C LYS A 71 8.60 30.19 20.00
N GLU A 72 9.34 29.70 21.00
CA GLU A 72 9.06 28.40 21.61
C GLU A 72 7.73 28.40 22.38
N ALA A 73 7.43 29.47 23.13
CA ALA A 73 6.15 29.63 23.81
C ALA A 73 4.96 29.67 22.83
N GLU A 74 5.11 30.37 21.71
CA GLU A 74 4.10 30.45 20.65
C GLU A 74 3.85 29.08 19.99
N ARG A 75 4.92 28.30 19.70
CA ARG A 75 4.79 26.94 19.18
C ARG A 75 4.05 26.01 20.16
N LYS A 76 4.38 26.08 21.45
CA LYS A 76 3.69 25.29 22.50
C LYS A 76 2.21 25.67 22.63
N GLU A 77 1.85 26.94 22.43
CA GLU A 77 0.45 27.37 22.44
C GLU A 77 -0.31 26.87 21.20
N ALA A 78 0.31 26.95 20.01
CA ALA A 78 -0.26 26.42 18.77
C ALA A 78 -0.51 24.90 18.85
N GLU A 79 0.46 24.15 19.38
CA GLU A 79 0.35 22.70 19.59
C GLU A 79 -0.80 22.34 20.55
N ARG A 80 -0.97 23.10 21.65
CA ARG A 80 -2.09 22.91 22.59
C ARG A 80 -3.45 23.16 21.92
N LYS A 81 -3.57 24.19 21.07
CA LYS A 81 -4.80 24.49 20.33
C LYS A 81 -5.11 23.38 19.31
N GLU A 82 -4.11 22.85 18.63
CA GLU A 82 -4.28 21.75 17.69
C GLU A 82 -4.69 20.45 18.39
N ALA A 83 -4.05 20.13 19.52
CA ALA A 83 -4.42 18.97 20.34
C ALA A 83 -5.87 19.05 20.83
N ALA A 84 -6.32 20.22 21.30
CA ALA A 84 -7.69 20.45 21.70
C ALA A 84 -8.69 20.28 20.52
N ARG A 85 -8.32 20.73 19.31
CA ARG A 85 -9.16 20.53 18.11
C ARG A 85 -9.28 19.06 17.75
N LYS A 86 -8.18 18.31 17.75
CA LYS A 86 -8.17 16.86 17.47
C LYS A 86 -8.99 16.07 18.51
N GLU A 87 -8.96 16.49 19.78
CA GLU A 87 -9.77 15.86 20.82
C GLU A 87 -11.28 16.13 20.62
N ALA A 88 -11.66 17.35 20.24
CA ALA A 88 -13.05 17.69 19.93
C ALA A 88 -13.58 16.88 18.73
N GLU A 89 -12.78 16.76 17.67
CA GLU A 89 -13.11 15.97 16.48
C GLU A 89 -13.30 14.47 16.81
N ARG A 90 -12.42 13.90 17.66
CA ARG A 90 -12.58 12.51 18.14
C ARG A 90 -13.87 12.30 18.93
N LYS A 91 -14.25 13.25 19.79
CA LYS A 91 -15.52 13.19 20.54
C LYS A 91 -16.74 13.26 19.61
N GLU A 92 -16.67 14.06 18.56
CA GLU A 92 -17.75 14.15 17.56
C GLU A 92 -17.86 12.87 16.72
N ALA A 93 -16.73 12.31 16.27
CA ALA A 93 -16.69 11.05 15.53
C ALA A 93 -17.26 9.88 16.37
N ALA A 94 -16.88 9.79 17.65
CA ALA A 94 -17.40 8.78 18.57
C ALA A 94 -18.93 8.91 18.77
N ARG A 95 -19.46 10.14 18.83
CA ARG A 95 -20.91 10.38 18.93
C ARG A 95 -21.64 9.92 17.65
N LYS A 96 -21.10 10.24 16.47
CA LYS A 96 -21.66 9.80 15.17
C LYS A 96 -21.63 8.27 15.03
N GLU A 97 -20.59 7.61 15.52
CA GLU A 97 -20.51 6.14 15.49
C GLU A 97 -21.52 5.49 16.45
N ALA A 98 -21.71 6.05 17.64
CA ALA A 98 -22.73 5.57 18.58
C ALA A 98 -24.15 5.69 18.00
N GLU A 99 -24.46 6.80 17.33
CA GLU A 99 -25.73 7.01 16.64
C GLU A 99 -25.96 6.00 15.50
N ARG A 100 -24.94 5.71 14.70
CA ARG A 100 -25.00 4.66 13.66
C ARG A 100 -25.26 3.27 14.23
N LYS A 101 -24.62 2.92 15.35
CA LYS A 101 -24.83 1.63 16.03
C LYS A 101 -26.25 1.51 16.59
N GLU A 102 -26.83 2.61 17.08
CA GLU A 102 -28.23 2.62 17.54
C GLU A 102 -29.21 2.46 16.37
N ALA A 103 -28.97 3.14 15.24
CA ALA A 103 -29.77 3.01 14.03
C ALA A 103 -29.75 1.57 13.49
N ALA A 104 -28.56 0.97 13.35
CA ALA A 104 -28.41 -0.43 12.92
C ALA A 104 -29.12 -1.41 13.87
N ARG A 105 -29.13 -1.14 15.18
CA ARG A 105 -29.87 -1.96 16.16
C ARG A 105 -31.38 -1.85 15.98
N LYS A 106 -31.91 -0.68 15.60
CA LYS A 106 -33.33 -0.48 15.31
C LYS A 106 -33.72 -1.21 14.02
N GLU A 107 -32.92 -1.11 12.97
CA GLU A 107 -33.15 -1.83 11.69
C GLU A 107 -33.13 -3.34 11.88
N ARG A 108 -32.18 -3.89 12.66
CA ARG A 108 -32.13 -5.33 12.95
C ARG A 108 -33.39 -5.83 13.65
N LYS A 109 -33.92 -5.06 14.60
CA LYS A 109 -35.18 -5.40 15.29
C LYS A 109 -36.38 -5.34 14.35
N GLU A 110 -36.39 -4.41 13.40
CA GLU A 110 -37.45 -4.34 12.38
C GLU A 110 -37.38 -5.51 11.40
N ALA A 111 -36.17 -5.89 10.96
CA ALA A 111 -35.95 -7.06 10.12
C ALA A 111 -36.40 -8.36 10.81
N GLU A 112 -36.04 -8.55 12.09
CA GLU A 112 -36.48 -9.71 12.88
C GLU A 112 -38.02 -9.76 13.02
N ARG A 113 -38.69 -8.60 13.11
CA ARG A 113 -40.16 -8.55 13.12
C ARG A 113 -40.75 -8.97 11.77
N LYS A 114 -40.22 -8.45 10.66
CA LYS A 114 -40.66 -8.81 9.30
C LYS A 114 -40.43 -10.29 9.00
N GLU A 115 -39.32 -10.85 9.47
CA GLU A 115 -39.02 -12.27 9.36
C GLU A 115 -40.07 -13.13 10.09
N LYS A 116 -40.42 -12.77 11.33
CA LYS A 116 -41.49 -13.45 12.09
C LYS A 116 -42.85 -13.34 11.40
N GLU A 117 -43.17 -12.19 10.79
CA GLU A 117 -44.38 -12.01 9.98
C GLU A 117 -44.38 -12.91 8.74
N CYS A 118 -43.25 -13.01 8.03
CA CYS A 118 -43.09 -13.92 6.89
C CYS A 118 -43.24 -15.40 7.29
N VAL A 119 -42.62 -15.82 8.40
CA VAL A 119 -42.77 -17.19 8.93
C VAL A 119 -44.22 -17.48 9.28
N GLY A 120 -44.93 -16.53 9.91
CA GLY A 120 -46.36 -16.67 10.21
C GLY A 120 -47.24 -16.78 8.97
N LEU A 121 -46.95 -16.02 7.92
CA LEU A 121 -47.64 -16.13 6.62
C LEU A 121 -47.41 -17.48 5.94
N VAL A 122 -46.18 -17.99 5.99
CA VAL A 122 -45.83 -19.32 5.45
C VAL A 122 -46.55 -20.42 6.23
N GLU A 123 -46.62 -20.34 7.55
CA GLU A 123 -47.39 -21.29 8.37
C GLU A 123 -48.90 -21.26 8.06
N GLN A 124 -49.47 -20.08 7.82
CA GLN A 124 -50.88 -19.93 7.43
C GLN A 124 -51.16 -20.49 6.03
N LEU A 125 -50.29 -20.21 5.05
CA LEU A 125 -50.37 -20.78 3.70
C LEU A 125 -50.24 -22.31 3.73
N TRP A 126 -49.34 -22.85 4.55
CA TRP A 126 -49.16 -24.28 4.72
C TRP A 126 -50.41 -24.97 5.28
N LYS A 127 -51.03 -24.38 6.32
CA LYS A 127 -52.31 -24.87 6.86
C LYS A 127 -53.45 -24.82 5.84
N GLY A 128 -53.48 -23.80 4.98
CA GLY A 128 -54.46 -23.68 3.91
C GLY A 128 -54.31 -24.72 2.80
N ILE A 129 -53.08 -25.18 2.52
CA ILE A 129 -52.78 -26.16 1.46
C ILE A 129 -53.00 -27.61 1.95
N CYS A 130 -52.62 -27.91 3.20
CA CYS A 130 -52.58 -29.29 3.69
C CYS A 130 -53.83 -29.73 4.47
N GLY A 131 -54.71 -28.80 4.86
CA GLY A 131 -55.85 -29.10 5.74
C GLY A 131 -55.43 -29.48 7.17
N ASP A 132 -56.37 -29.42 8.12
CA ASP A 132 -56.10 -29.51 9.57
C ASP A 132 -55.51 -30.85 10.07
N SER A 133 -55.25 -31.82 9.19
CA SER A 133 -54.81 -33.18 9.57
C SER A 133 -53.30 -33.44 9.47
N CYS A 134 -52.49 -32.53 8.92
CA CYS A 134 -51.04 -32.71 8.81
C CYS A 134 -50.25 -31.84 9.80
N ALA A 135 -49.77 -32.45 10.89
CA ALA A 135 -48.73 -31.84 11.73
C ALA A 135 -47.37 -31.95 11.03
N MET A 136 -46.60 -30.85 10.96
CA MET A 136 -45.22 -30.87 10.43
C MET A 136 -44.34 -31.84 11.23
N ASP A 137 -43.60 -32.69 10.51
CA ASP A 137 -42.62 -33.61 11.07
C ASP A 137 -41.38 -32.83 11.58
N PRO A 138 -40.80 -33.17 12.75
CA PRO A 138 -39.52 -32.64 13.24
C PRO A 138 -38.38 -32.59 12.20
N VAL A 139 -38.37 -33.48 11.22
CA VAL A 139 -37.36 -33.53 10.15
C VAL A 139 -37.50 -32.37 9.15
N GLU A 140 -38.72 -31.92 8.84
CA GLU A 140 -38.96 -30.75 7.97
C GLU A 140 -38.57 -29.45 8.66
N LYS A 141 -38.73 -29.39 9.99
CA LYS A 141 -38.27 -28.26 10.82
C LYS A 141 -36.74 -28.19 10.89
N ALA A 142 -36.07 -29.34 10.90
CA ALA A 142 -34.61 -29.42 10.81
C ALA A 142 -34.08 -29.01 9.42
N PHE A 143 -34.83 -29.29 8.34
CA PHE A 143 -34.45 -28.91 6.98
C PHE A 143 -34.40 -27.39 6.80
N LEU A 144 -35.34 -26.63 7.38
CA LEU A 144 -35.32 -25.16 7.36
C LEU A 144 -34.21 -24.54 8.22
N THR A 145 -33.71 -25.28 9.23
CA THR A 145 -32.60 -24.83 10.10
C THR A 145 -31.23 -25.20 9.53
N ALA A 146 -31.15 -26.19 8.64
CA ALA A 146 -29.91 -26.69 8.03
C ALA A 146 -29.41 -25.85 6.84
N VAL A 147 -30.25 -24.97 6.28
CA VAL A 147 -29.87 -24.09 5.17
C VAL A 147 -28.88 -22.99 5.60
N ASP A 148 -28.74 -22.71 6.90
CA ASP A 148 -27.78 -21.74 7.45
C ASP A 148 -26.33 -22.27 7.57
N GLY A 149 -26.07 -23.55 7.26
CA GLY A 149 -24.88 -24.25 7.79
C GLY A 149 -23.84 -24.80 6.80
N VAL A 150 -24.00 -24.71 5.48
CA VAL A 150 -23.12 -25.46 4.56
C VAL A 150 -22.21 -24.55 3.73
N GLY A 151 -21.07 -24.21 4.31
CA GLY A 151 -19.88 -23.79 3.59
C GLY A 151 -19.20 -25.00 2.93
N CYS A 152 -19.11 -25.00 1.60
CA CYS A 152 -18.36 -26.00 0.83
C CYS A 152 -17.33 -25.30 -0.09
N CYS A 153 -16.06 -25.65 0.11
CA CYS A 153 -14.84 -24.98 -0.36
C CYS A 153 -14.54 -25.11 -1.88
N LYS A 154 -15.47 -25.65 -2.69
CA LYS A 154 -15.35 -25.66 -4.17
C LYS A 154 -16.39 -24.79 -4.87
N THR A 155 -17.41 -24.35 -4.14
CA THR A 155 -18.39 -23.36 -4.59
C THR A 155 -17.82 -21.94 -4.45
N LEU A 156 -16.86 -21.70 -3.55
CA LEU A 156 -16.24 -20.39 -3.30
C LEU A 156 -15.45 -19.86 -4.50
N THR A 157 -14.74 -20.69 -5.27
CA THR A 157 -13.97 -20.23 -6.44
C THR A 157 -14.85 -19.96 -7.67
N ALA A 158 -16.03 -20.59 -7.74
CA ALA A 158 -17.05 -20.27 -8.75
C ALA A 158 -17.90 -19.05 -8.32
N PHE A 159 -18.15 -18.91 -7.02
CA PHE A 159 -18.76 -17.74 -6.41
C PHE A 159 -17.85 -16.52 -6.50
N GLU A 160 -16.53 -16.65 -6.34
CA GLU A 160 -15.52 -15.59 -6.50
C GLU A 160 -15.52 -15.03 -7.94
N ARG A 161 -15.54 -15.91 -8.95
CA ARG A 161 -15.67 -15.47 -10.36
C ARG A 161 -17.03 -14.82 -10.65
N GLN A 162 -18.09 -15.28 -9.99
CA GLN A 162 -19.43 -14.71 -10.15
C GLN A 162 -19.58 -13.40 -9.35
N THR A 163 -18.89 -13.24 -8.22
CA THR A 163 -18.80 -11.98 -7.46
C THR A 163 -17.89 -10.98 -8.15
N ASP A 164 -16.87 -11.41 -8.89
CA ASP A 164 -16.06 -10.52 -9.72
C ASP A 164 -16.87 -9.98 -10.90
N SER A 165 -17.68 -10.83 -11.55
CA SER A 165 -18.63 -10.41 -12.59
C SER A 165 -19.70 -9.46 -12.03
N MET A 166 -20.30 -9.79 -10.87
CA MET A 166 -21.27 -8.91 -10.20
C MET A 166 -20.64 -7.62 -9.67
N ALA A 167 -19.39 -7.65 -9.21
CA ALA A 167 -18.66 -6.46 -8.78
C ALA A 167 -18.35 -5.55 -9.96
N GLN A 168 -18.07 -6.11 -11.13
CA GLN A 168 -17.89 -5.36 -12.37
C GLN A 168 -19.22 -4.74 -12.85
N GLU A 169 -20.34 -5.44 -12.72
CA GLU A 169 -21.68 -4.89 -12.97
C GLU A 169 -22.08 -3.79 -11.95
N ILE A 170 -21.82 -3.99 -10.66
CA ILE A 170 -22.05 -2.98 -9.62
C ILE A 170 -21.17 -1.74 -9.85
N LYS A 171 -19.92 -1.94 -10.31
CA LYS A 171 -19.03 -0.83 -10.70
C LYS A 171 -19.62 -0.04 -11.87
N ILE A 172 -20.11 -0.73 -12.91
CA ILE A 172 -20.78 -0.09 -14.05
C ILE A 172 -22.02 0.70 -13.60
N LEU A 173 -22.85 0.15 -12.72
CA LEU A 173 -24.04 0.83 -12.18
C LEU A 173 -23.68 2.07 -11.33
N ASN A 174 -22.66 1.99 -10.49
CA ASN A 174 -22.16 3.12 -9.70
C ASN A 174 -21.55 4.21 -10.59
N ASP A 175 -20.86 3.81 -11.66
CA ASP A 175 -20.28 4.73 -12.63
C ASP A 175 -21.37 5.44 -13.46
N MET A 176 -22.45 4.74 -13.83
CA MET A 176 -23.63 5.34 -14.45
C MET A 176 -24.31 6.34 -13.52
N ALA A 177 -24.44 6.02 -12.22
CA ALA A 177 -24.96 6.95 -11.22
C ALA A 177 -24.09 8.22 -11.06
N SER A 178 -22.76 8.09 -11.21
CA SER A 178 -21.82 9.22 -11.19
C SER A 178 -22.00 10.14 -12.40
N LEU A 179 -22.18 9.57 -13.59
CA LEU A 179 -22.47 10.35 -14.80
C LEU A 179 -23.81 11.08 -14.69
N GLU A 180 -24.84 10.44 -14.13
CA GLU A 180 -26.13 11.07 -13.92
C GLU A 180 -26.08 12.20 -12.91
N THR A 181 -25.30 12.03 -11.83
CA THR A 181 -25.04 13.10 -10.86
C THR A 181 -24.37 14.32 -11.52
N LEU A 182 -23.38 14.10 -12.39
CA LEU A 182 -22.73 15.19 -13.13
C LEU A 182 -23.67 15.89 -14.11
N ARG A 183 -24.61 15.15 -14.74
CA ARG A 183 -25.64 15.72 -15.60
C ARG A 183 -26.61 16.61 -14.82
N VAL A 184 -27.07 16.15 -13.65
CA VAL A 184 -27.94 16.95 -12.76
C VAL A 184 -27.22 18.23 -12.32
N GLN A 185 -25.97 18.13 -11.86
CA GLN A 185 -25.17 19.30 -11.48
C GLN A 185 -24.98 20.29 -12.63
N LEU A 186 -24.73 19.79 -13.84
CA LEU A 186 -24.60 20.63 -15.03
C LEU A 186 -25.93 21.32 -15.39
N ALA A 187 -27.06 20.63 -15.26
CA ALA A 187 -28.39 21.19 -15.50
C ALA A 187 -28.73 22.28 -14.48
N GLU A 188 -28.47 22.04 -13.19
CA GLU A 188 -28.66 23.03 -12.13
C GLU A 188 -27.77 24.25 -12.32
N ALA A 189 -26.48 24.06 -12.61
CA ALA A 189 -25.56 25.17 -12.86
C ALA A 189 -25.95 25.98 -14.09
N SER A 190 -26.41 25.33 -15.16
CA SER A 190 -26.89 25.99 -16.37
C SER A 190 -28.17 26.80 -16.12
N SER A 191 -29.08 26.29 -15.30
CA SER A 191 -30.31 27.00 -14.91
C SER A 191 -30.02 28.26 -14.08
N ARG A 192 -29.09 28.17 -13.11
CA ARG A 192 -28.63 29.35 -12.32
C ARG A 192 -27.96 30.40 -13.22
N LEU A 193 -27.16 29.96 -14.19
CA LEU A 193 -26.53 30.85 -15.15
C LEU A 193 -27.58 31.59 -16.01
N GLU A 194 -28.63 30.91 -16.43
CA GLU A 194 -29.71 31.52 -17.21
C GLU A 194 -30.51 32.54 -16.37
N GLN A 195 -30.80 32.23 -15.11
CA GLN A 195 -31.45 33.17 -14.18
C GLN A 195 -30.60 34.43 -13.96
N THR A 196 -29.30 34.27 -13.66
CA THR A 196 -28.39 35.41 -13.44
C THR A 196 -28.17 36.27 -14.68
N ARG A 197 -28.19 35.69 -15.88
CA ARG A 197 -28.16 36.44 -17.15
C ARG A 197 -29.42 37.28 -17.35
N ASN A 198 -30.58 36.75 -17.00
CA ASN A 198 -31.84 37.49 -17.09
C ASN A 198 -31.91 38.65 -16.08
N GLU A 199 -31.19 38.55 -14.97
CA GLU A 199 -31.12 39.58 -13.92
C GLU A 199 -30.03 40.64 -14.15
N GLY A 200 -29.16 40.49 -15.16
CA GLY A 200 -28.15 41.47 -15.53
C GLY A 200 -26.99 41.62 -14.52
N SER A 201 -26.71 40.59 -13.72
CA SER A 201 -25.67 40.61 -12.68
C SER A 201 -24.26 40.35 -13.23
N GLU A 202 -23.26 41.07 -12.71
CA GLU A 202 -21.81 40.82 -12.98
C GLU A 202 -21.34 39.43 -12.50
N SER A 203 -22.12 38.71 -11.69
CA SER A 203 -21.80 37.35 -11.23
C SER A 203 -21.97 36.24 -12.29
N SER A 204 -22.34 36.59 -13.53
CA SER A 204 -22.49 35.62 -14.64
C SER A 204 -21.15 34.94 -15.01
N MET A 205 -20.01 35.61 -14.83
CA MET A 205 -18.72 35.08 -15.26
C MET A 205 -18.27 33.85 -14.46
N ASP A 206 -18.51 33.84 -13.15
CA ASP A 206 -18.15 32.71 -12.29
C ASP A 206 -19.02 31.47 -12.56
N LEU A 207 -20.31 31.67 -12.82
CA LEU A 207 -21.23 30.60 -13.21
C LEU A 207 -20.92 30.05 -14.61
N GLU A 208 -20.47 30.88 -15.54
CA GLU A 208 -19.97 30.43 -16.86
C GLU A 208 -18.75 29.53 -16.73
N LEU A 209 -17.83 29.88 -15.83
CA LEU A 209 -16.64 29.07 -15.55
C LEU A 209 -17.02 27.73 -14.91
N GLU A 210 -17.99 27.73 -13.98
CA GLU A 210 -18.49 26.52 -13.33
C GLU A 210 -19.19 25.58 -14.34
N VAL A 211 -20.06 26.10 -15.20
CA VAL A 211 -20.72 25.33 -16.27
C VAL A 211 -19.68 24.76 -17.25
N ALA A 212 -18.67 25.54 -17.64
CA ALA A 212 -17.60 25.08 -18.51
C ALA A 212 -16.79 23.95 -17.85
N ALA A 213 -16.45 24.08 -16.57
CA ALA A 213 -15.73 23.06 -15.81
C ALA A 213 -16.53 21.76 -15.69
N LEU A 214 -17.84 21.85 -15.42
CA LEU A 214 -18.72 20.68 -15.34
C LEU A 214 -18.87 19.97 -16.71
N ARG A 215 -18.93 20.72 -17.82
CA ARG A 215 -18.95 20.14 -19.18
C ARG A 215 -17.67 19.37 -19.50
N VAL A 216 -16.52 19.95 -19.17
CA VAL A 216 -15.22 19.28 -19.36
C VAL A 216 -15.15 18.02 -18.51
N LYS A 217 -15.58 18.09 -17.25
CA LYS A 217 -15.61 16.94 -16.34
C LYS A 217 -16.52 15.83 -16.86
N LEU A 218 -17.74 16.15 -17.31
CA LEU A 218 -18.67 15.18 -17.88
C LEU A 218 -18.09 14.50 -19.13
N ARG A 219 -17.47 15.28 -20.04
CA ARG A 219 -16.82 14.74 -21.24
C ARG A 219 -15.67 13.79 -20.91
N ASN A 220 -14.78 14.19 -20.00
CA ASN A 220 -13.64 13.37 -19.61
C ASN A 220 -14.07 12.07 -18.92
N THR A 221 -15.07 12.13 -18.04
CA THR A 221 -15.63 10.94 -17.41
C THR A 221 -16.30 10.05 -18.45
N SER A 222 -17.10 10.59 -19.38
CA SER A 222 -17.74 9.81 -20.44
C SER A 222 -16.71 9.09 -21.32
N ASN A 223 -15.66 9.79 -21.76
CA ASN A 223 -14.60 9.20 -22.59
C ASN A 223 -13.83 8.09 -21.85
N ALA A 224 -13.48 8.33 -20.58
CA ALA A 224 -12.81 7.33 -19.76
C ALA A 224 -13.67 6.06 -19.58
N LYS A 225 -15.00 6.21 -19.49
CA LYS A 225 -15.92 5.07 -19.41
C LYS A 225 -16.08 4.35 -20.74
N GLN A 226 -16.07 5.06 -21.86
CA GLN A 226 -16.08 4.45 -23.18
C GLN A 226 -14.82 3.59 -23.41
N GLU A 227 -13.65 4.06 -22.99
CA GLU A 227 -12.40 3.28 -23.02
C GLU A 227 -12.40 2.06 -22.08
N GLU A 228 -13.10 2.11 -20.94
CA GLU A 228 -13.27 0.96 -20.04
C GLU A 228 -14.21 -0.09 -20.67
N ILE A 229 -15.29 0.35 -21.33
CA ILE A 229 -16.23 -0.52 -22.04
C ILE A 229 -15.54 -1.19 -23.24
N GLU A 230 -14.79 -0.44 -24.05
CA GLU A 230 -14.03 -0.99 -25.18
C GLU A 230 -12.98 -2.02 -24.72
N ARG A 231 -12.32 -1.80 -23.59
CA ARG A 231 -11.41 -2.78 -22.98
C ARG A 231 -12.13 -4.03 -22.49
N ALA A 232 -13.29 -3.89 -21.86
CA ALA A 232 -14.10 -5.02 -21.42
C ALA A 232 -14.61 -5.87 -22.61
N LEU A 233 -14.97 -5.22 -23.73
CA LEU A 233 -15.39 -5.88 -24.96
C LEU A 233 -14.24 -6.64 -25.64
N GLN A 234 -13.00 -6.14 -25.58
CA GLN A 234 -11.83 -6.83 -26.13
C GLN A 234 -11.46 -8.12 -25.38
N THR A 235 -11.87 -8.25 -24.12
CA THR A 235 -11.61 -9.44 -23.28
C THR A 235 -12.69 -10.52 -23.37
N SER A 236 -13.82 -10.27 -24.05
CA SER A 236 -14.91 -11.23 -24.19
C SER A 236 -14.80 -12.02 -25.50
N SER A 237 -14.41 -13.30 -25.41
CA SER A 237 -14.36 -14.21 -26.56
C SER A 237 -15.65 -15.02 -26.68
N GLU A 238 -16.81 -14.40 -26.88
CA GLU A 238 -18.00 -15.06 -27.43
C GLU A 238 -19.08 -14.04 -27.85
N GLY A 239 -19.39 -14.03 -29.16
CA GLY A 239 -20.66 -13.61 -29.77
C GLY A 239 -21.27 -12.25 -29.39
N ILE A 240 -20.81 -11.16 -30.03
CA ILE A 240 -21.48 -9.85 -29.91
C ILE A 240 -21.66 -9.17 -31.28
N GLY A 241 -22.47 -9.78 -32.15
CA GLY A 241 -22.98 -9.14 -33.37
C GLY A 241 -24.06 -8.04 -33.12
N PRO A 242 -25.00 -8.21 -32.16
CA PRO A 242 -26.10 -7.26 -31.98
C PRO A 242 -25.69 -5.91 -31.39
N LEU A 243 -24.73 -5.85 -30.46
CA LEU A 243 -24.33 -4.57 -29.83
C LEU A 243 -23.48 -3.69 -30.75
N GLN A 244 -22.75 -4.28 -31.70
CA GLN A 244 -22.01 -3.53 -32.72
C GLN A 244 -22.95 -2.86 -33.73
N ALA A 245 -24.05 -3.52 -34.10
CA ALA A 245 -25.09 -2.94 -34.95
C ALA A 245 -25.82 -1.78 -34.25
N MET A 246 -26.13 -1.95 -32.95
CA MET A 246 -26.83 -0.95 -32.16
C MET A 246 -25.98 0.31 -31.89
N ALA A 247 -24.66 0.16 -31.67
CA ALA A 247 -23.74 1.28 -31.51
C ALA A 247 -23.57 2.09 -32.81
N ALA A 248 -23.59 1.44 -33.98
CA ALA A 248 -23.54 2.10 -35.28
C ALA A 248 -24.84 2.89 -35.59
N GLU A 249 -25.99 2.36 -35.17
CA GLU A 249 -27.30 2.98 -35.38
C GLU A 249 -27.51 4.21 -34.47
N ILE A 250 -27.00 4.16 -33.24
CA ILE A 250 -26.98 5.31 -32.30
C ILE A 250 -26.06 6.41 -32.82
N GLN A 251 -24.91 6.08 -33.39
CA GLN A 251 -23.99 7.06 -33.96
C GLN A 251 -24.60 7.75 -35.20
N GLN A 252 -25.37 7.03 -36.01
CA GLN A 252 -26.05 7.56 -37.20
C GLN A 252 -27.25 8.46 -36.85
N GLN A 253 -27.97 8.18 -35.76
CA GLN A 253 -29.11 8.99 -35.30
C GLN A 253 -28.72 10.27 -34.55
N VAL A 254 -27.45 10.42 -34.19
CA VAL A 254 -26.92 11.64 -33.55
C VAL A 254 -26.59 12.73 -34.57
N ASP A 255 -26.37 12.35 -35.84
CA ASP A 255 -25.89 13.26 -36.89
C ASP A 255 -27.01 13.89 -37.75
N GLU A 256 -28.27 13.42 -37.66
CA GLU A 256 -29.36 13.92 -38.50
C GLU A 256 -30.59 14.41 -37.68
N GLU A 257 -30.82 15.73 -37.80
CA GLU A 257 -32.07 16.48 -37.55
C GLU A 257 -32.48 16.89 -36.12
N GLY A 258 -32.71 18.20 -35.99
CA GLY A 258 -33.06 18.89 -34.77
C GLY A 258 -34.57 18.98 -34.51
N VAL A 259 -34.89 18.81 -33.22
CA VAL A 259 -36.08 19.30 -32.50
C VAL A 259 -37.41 18.56 -32.70
N SER A 260 -37.65 17.57 -31.82
CA SER A 260 -38.90 17.37 -31.04
C SER A 260 -38.64 16.37 -29.88
N ARG A 261 -37.47 16.49 -29.24
CA ARG A 261 -36.77 15.37 -28.59
C ARG A 261 -37.32 14.90 -27.23
N LEU A 262 -37.99 15.71 -26.41
CA LEU A 262 -38.22 15.30 -25.02
C LEU A 262 -39.32 14.24 -24.82
N ASP A 263 -40.46 14.34 -25.51
CA ASP A 263 -41.60 13.43 -25.28
C ASP A 263 -41.42 12.05 -25.95
N ALA A 264 -40.73 12.01 -27.10
CA ALA A 264 -40.42 10.77 -27.79
C ALA A 264 -39.26 10.03 -27.10
N GLN A 265 -38.29 10.77 -26.56
CA GLN A 265 -37.17 10.20 -25.82
C GLN A 265 -37.62 9.60 -24.49
N GLN A 266 -38.52 10.26 -23.75
CA GLN A 266 -39.07 9.67 -22.51
C GLN A 266 -39.84 8.37 -22.76
N LYS A 267 -40.67 8.31 -23.81
CA LYS A 267 -41.42 7.08 -24.13
C LYS A 267 -40.53 5.97 -24.68
N ALA A 268 -39.46 6.31 -25.40
CA ALA A 268 -38.46 5.34 -25.86
C ALA A 268 -37.64 4.81 -24.67
N GLU A 269 -37.25 5.67 -23.72
CA GLU A 269 -36.52 5.28 -22.50
C GLU A 269 -37.37 4.39 -21.58
N GLU A 270 -38.67 4.66 -21.40
CA GLU A 270 -39.59 3.79 -20.64
C GLU A 270 -39.85 2.43 -21.32
N CYS A 271 -39.78 2.38 -22.65
CA CYS A 271 -39.92 1.12 -23.40
C CYS A 271 -38.63 0.29 -23.31
N LEU A 272 -37.47 0.95 -23.43
CA LEU A 272 -36.15 0.36 -23.24
C LEU A 272 -35.95 -0.17 -21.82
N LEU A 273 -36.42 0.54 -20.80
CA LEU A 273 -36.36 0.05 -19.41
C LEU A 273 -37.16 -1.24 -19.23
N ARG A 274 -38.37 -1.32 -19.79
CA ARG A 274 -39.19 -2.55 -19.71
C ARG A 274 -38.58 -3.72 -20.46
N HIS A 275 -38.02 -3.48 -21.65
CA HIS A 275 -37.33 -4.54 -22.39
C HIS A 275 -36.03 -4.99 -21.71
N ASN A 276 -35.29 -4.08 -21.08
CA ASN A 276 -34.09 -4.42 -20.31
C ASN A 276 -34.45 -5.20 -19.03
N GLU A 277 -35.55 -4.88 -18.37
CA GLU A 277 -36.06 -5.66 -17.22
C GLU A 277 -36.50 -7.08 -17.64
N GLU A 278 -37.15 -7.22 -18.80
CA GLU A 278 -37.54 -8.54 -19.33
C GLU A 278 -36.33 -9.35 -19.80
N ALA A 279 -35.35 -8.72 -20.44
CA ALA A 279 -34.09 -9.36 -20.83
C ALA A 279 -33.28 -9.80 -19.61
N ALA A 280 -33.19 -8.97 -18.57
CA ALA A 280 -32.55 -9.32 -17.30
C ALA A 280 -33.27 -10.48 -16.59
N ARG A 281 -34.61 -10.53 -16.63
CA ARG A 281 -35.38 -11.66 -16.11
C ARG A 281 -35.13 -12.96 -16.89
N LEU A 282 -35.04 -12.89 -18.21
CA LEU A 282 -34.71 -14.03 -19.07
C LEU A 282 -33.29 -14.54 -18.83
N GLN A 283 -32.33 -13.63 -18.67
CA GLN A 283 -30.95 -13.98 -18.35
C GLN A 283 -30.85 -14.63 -16.96
N LEU A 284 -31.53 -14.09 -15.96
CA LEU A 284 -31.61 -14.70 -14.62
C LEU A 284 -32.27 -16.09 -14.65
N LEU A 285 -33.28 -16.29 -15.49
CA LEU A 285 -33.90 -17.61 -15.70
C LEU A 285 -32.94 -18.59 -16.37
N GLN A 286 -32.19 -18.17 -17.39
CA GLN A 286 -31.19 -18.98 -18.06
C GLN A 286 -30.04 -19.38 -17.12
N GLU A 287 -29.58 -18.46 -16.27
CA GLU A 287 -28.56 -18.75 -15.25
C GLU A 287 -29.07 -19.72 -14.18
N ARG A 288 -30.34 -19.61 -13.77
CA ARG A 288 -30.99 -20.55 -12.86
C ARG A 288 -31.12 -21.95 -13.48
N ILE A 289 -31.45 -22.04 -14.76
CA ILE A 289 -31.51 -23.32 -15.49
C ILE A 289 -30.10 -23.93 -15.56
N ALA A 290 -29.07 -23.16 -15.93
CA ALA A 290 -27.69 -23.64 -15.96
C ALA A 290 -27.19 -24.08 -14.57
N CYS A 291 -27.62 -23.40 -13.50
CA CYS A 291 -27.34 -23.80 -12.12
C CYS A 291 -27.99 -25.16 -11.79
N LEU A 292 -29.27 -25.34 -12.14
CA LEU A 292 -29.97 -26.61 -11.96
C LEU A 292 -29.34 -27.74 -12.76
N GLU A 293 -28.88 -27.49 -13.98
CA GLU A 293 -28.17 -28.48 -14.81
C GLU A 293 -26.84 -28.92 -14.16
N ARG A 294 -26.08 -27.98 -13.60
CA ARG A 294 -24.84 -28.30 -12.85
C ARG A 294 -25.11 -29.11 -11.58
N ILE A 295 -26.18 -28.79 -10.86
CA ILE A 295 -26.61 -29.56 -9.68
C ILE A 295 -27.01 -30.98 -10.11
N MET A 296 -27.81 -31.12 -11.17
CA MET A 296 -28.23 -32.42 -11.70
C MET A 296 -27.04 -33.24 -12.22
N ALA A 297 -26.04 -32.60 -12.83
CA ALA A 297 -24.82 -33.27 -13.29
C ALA A 297 -23.99 -33.81 -12.12
N THR A 298 -23.86 -33.04 -11.04
CA THR A 298 -23.19 -33.48 -9.80
C THR A 298 -23.94 -34.66 -9.17
N VAL A 299 -25.26 -34.57 -9.02
CA VAL A 299 -26.10 -35.66 -8.49
C VAL A 299 -25.99 -36.92 -9.35
N ARG A 300 -25.92 -36.78 -10.67
CA ARG A 300 -25.70 -37.91 -11.59
C ARG A 300 -24.32 -38.53 -11.40
N SER A 301 -23.26 -37.73 -11.33
CA SER A 301 -21.89 -38.20 -11.06
C SER A 301 -21.79 -38.93 -9.73
N ASP A 302 -22.42 -38.41 -8.68
CA ASP A 302 -22.43 -39.03 -7.35
C ASP A 302 -23.24 -40.33 -7.34
N ALA A 303 -24.35 -40.40 -8.08
CA ALA A 303 -25.15 -41.61 -8.26
C ALA A 303 -24.38 -42.68 -9.05
N GLU A 304 -23.65 -42.30 -10.11
CA GLU A 304 -22.78 -43.18 -10.89
C GLU A 304 -21.62 -43.71 -10.04
N ALA A 305 -20.93 -42.84 -9.29
CA ALA A 305 -19.88 -43.23 -8.36
C ALA A 305 -20.41 -44.10 -7.20
N CYS A 306 -21.66 -43.91 -6.78
CA CYS A 306 -22.33 -44.77 -5.80
C CYS A 306 -22.67 -46.14 -6.40
N ALA A 307 -23.21 -46.18 -7.61
CA ALA A 307 -23.49 -47.41 -8.34
C ALA A 307 -22.22 -48.22 -8.60
N GLU A 308 -21.12 -47.58 -8.99
CA GLU A 308 -19.83 -48.21 -9.22
C GLU A 308 -19.26 -48.80 -7.92
N ARG A 309 -19.33 -48.05 -6.80
CA ARG A 309 -18.98 -48.55 -5.46
C ARG A 309 -19.85 -49.72 -5.01
N LEU A 310 -21.15 -49.70 -5.31
CA LEU A 310 -22.06 -50.81 -5.01
C LEU A 310 -21.78 -52.04 -5.88
N THR A 311 -21.31 -51.85 -7.12
CA THR A 311 -20.94 -52.94 -8.04
C THR A 311 -19.61 -53.57 -7.64
N GLN A 312 -18.65 -52.77 -7.20
CA GLN A 312 -17.39 -53.21 -6.60
C GLN A 312 -17.62 -53.93 -5.27
N ALA A 313 -18.47 -53.39 -4.39
CA ALA A 313 -18.88 -54.03 -3.15
C ALA A 313 -19.69 -55.32 -3.40
N GLY A 314 -20.48 -55.38 -4.48
CA GLY A 314 -21.18 -56.58 -4.94
C GLY A 314 -20.23 -57.69 -5.40
N HIS A 315 -19.15 -57.35 -6.11
CA HIS A 315 -18.08 -58.30 -6.46
C HIS A 315 -17.32 -58.81 -5.23
N GLN A 316 -17.09 -57.95 -4.23
CA GLN A 316 -16.46 -58.33 -2.97
C GLN A 316 -17.40 -59.17 -2.07
N LYS A 317 -18.71 -58.96 -2.16
CA LYS A 317 -19.74 -59.68 -1.39
C LYS A 317 -20.16 -61.01 -2.05
N ALA A 318 -19.95 -61.18 -3.35
CA ALA A 318 -20.04 -62.49 -4.02
C ALA A 318 -18.95 -63.48 -3.51
N LEU A 319 -17.87 -62.96 -2.92
CA LEU A 319 -16.82 -63.74 -2.25
C LEU A 319 -17.12 -64.06 -0.77
N LEU A 320 -18.14 -63.45 -0.16
CA LEU A 320 -18.48 -63.65 1.25
C LEU A 320 -20.00 -63.63 1.46
N GLN A 321 -20.61 -64.81 1.51
CA GLN A 321 -21.98 -64.97 1.99
C GLN A 321 -22.03 -64.88 3.51
N HIS A 322 -22.60 -63.80 4.06
CA HIS A 322 -23.82 -63.82 4.89
C HIS A 322 -24.18 -62.40 5.35
N ASN A 323 -25.39 -61.92 5.04
CA ASN A 323 -26.30 -61.18 5.93
C ASN A 323 -27.41 -60.46 5.14
N ALA A 324 -28.66 -60.81 5.46
CA ALA A 324 -29.88 -60.33 4.81
C ALA A 324 -30.30 -58.91 5.24
N GLY A 325 -29.86 -58.40 6.38
CA GLY A 325 -30.34 -57.11 6.94
C GLY A 325 -29.78 -55.83 6.31
N VAL A 326 -28.79 -55.93 5.41
CA VAL A 326 -28.20 -54.77 4.70
C VAL A 326 -28.94 -54.48 3.39
N ARG A 327 -29.63 -55.48 2.83
CA ARG A 327 -30.28 -55.38 1.52
C ARG A 327 -31.50 -54.44 1.57
N ASP A 328 -32.30 -54.51 2.63
CA ASP A 328 -33.50 -53.66 2.77
C ASP A 328 -33.20 -52.17 2.98
N ARG A 329 -32.13 -51.83 3.72
CA ARG A 329 -31.73 -50.43 3.94
C ARG A 329 -31.16 -49.76 2.68
N VAL A 330 -30.45 -50.52 1.84
CA VAL A 330 -29.92 -50.01 0.56
C VAL A 330 -31.05 -49.86 -0.48
N VAL A 331 -32.02 -50.78 -0.48
CA VAL A 331 -33.20 -50.70 -1.37
C VAL A 331 -34.12 -49.54 -0.98
N GLN A 332 -34.33 -49.29 0.32
CA GLN A 332 -35.12 -48.13 0.79
C GLN A 332 -34.43 -46.79 0.50
N GLY A 333 -33.12 -46.69 0.71
CA GLY A 333 -32.34 -45.49 0.35
C GLY A 333 -32.34 -45.22 -1.16
N GLY A 334 -32.25 -46.28 -1.97
CA GLY A 334 -32.36 -46.19 -3.43
C GLY A 334 -33.75 -45.72 -3.88
N HIS A 335 -34.82 -46.19 -3.25
CA HIS A 335 -36.19 -45.76 -3.56
C HIS A 335 -36.44 -44.27 -3.23
N ALA A 336 -35.90 -43.77 -2.11
CA ALA A 336 -36.01 -42.36 -1.74
C ALA A 336 -35.26 -41.45 -2.72
N ALA A 337 -34.04 -41.82 -3.13
CA ALA A 337 -33.27 -41.07 -4.13
C ALA A 337 -33.97 -41.07 -5.51
N LEU A 338 -34.58 -42.19 -5.90
CA LEU A 338 -35.34 -42.29 -7.15
C LEU A 338 -36.63 -41.45 -7.13
N GLN A 339 -37.25 -41.31 -5.95
CA GLN A 339 -38.42 -40.46 -5.76
C GLN A 339 -38.07 -38.97 -5.83
N GLN A 340 -36.94 -38.57 -5.23
CA GLN A 340 -36.40 -37.21 -5.35
C GLN A 340 -36.03 -36.88 -6.80
N PHE A 341 -35.42 -37.82 -7.53
CA PHE A 341 -35.10 -37.65 -8.94
C PHE A 341 -36.36 -37.48 -9.82
N ARG A 342 -37.43 -38.24 -9.53
CA ARG A 342 -38.73 -38.08 -10.22
C ARG A 342 -39.38 -36.73 -9.94
N GLN A 343 -39.28 -36.22 -8.72
CA GLN A 343 -39.80 -34.88 -8.38
C GLN A 343 -39.01 -33.76 -9.08
N ALA A 344 -37.69 -33.90 -9.18
CA ALA A 344 -36.85 -32.96 -9.92
C ALA A 344 -37.17 -32.95 -11.43
N LEU A 345 -37.38 -34.12 -12.03
CA LEU A 345 -37.83 -34.24 -13.43
C LEU A 345 -39.21 -33.62 -13.66
N ALA A 346 -40.18 -33.89 -12.78
CA ALA A 346 -41.52 -33.29 -12.87
C ALA A 346 -41.47 -31.75 -12.74
N THR A 347 -40.55 -31.22 -11.95
CA THR A 347 -40.35 -29.77 -11.78
C THR A 347 -39.75 -29.16 -13.04
N ARG A 348 -38.76 -29.84 -13.64
CA ARG A 348 -38.18 -29.44 -14.93
C ARG A 348 -39.22 -29.45 -16.06
N GLU A 349 -40.03 -30.50 -16.16
CA GLU A 349 -41.08 -30.59 -17.19
C GLU A 349 -42.11 -29.44 -17.06
N ARG A 350 -42.37 -28.99 -15.83
CA ARG A 350 -43.24 -27.84 -15.56
C ARG A 350 -42.61 -26.52 -16.00
N ILE A 351 -41.32 -26.33 -15.70
CA ILE A 351 -40.55 -25.17 -16.14
C ILE A 351 -40.42 -25.13 -17.67
N ASP A 352 -40.17 -26.28 -18.31
CA ASP A 352 -40.11 -26.41 -19.77
C ASP A 352 -41.49 -26.14 -20.43
N ALA A 353 -42.59 -26.53 -19.77
CA ALA A 353 -43.94 -26.22 -20.23
C ALA A 353 -44.26 -24.72 -20.10
N ASP A 354 -43.85 -24.08 -19.01
CA ASP A 354 -44.02 -22.65 -18.79
C ASP A 354 -43.17 -21.84 -19.79
N LEU A 355 -41.93 -22.27 -20.06
CA LEU A 355 -41.06 -21.65 -21.08
C LEU A 355 -41.64 -21.79 -22.50
N ARG A 356 -42.29 -22.91 -22.83
CA ARG A 356 -42.96 -23.09 -24.13
C ARG A 356 -44.20 -22.21 -24.29
N GLN A 357 -44.88 -21.87 -23.19
CA GLN A 357 -45.98 -20.91 -23.24
C GLN A 357 -45.50 -19.46 -23.41
N LEU A 358 -44.26 -19.17 -22.99
CA LEU A 358 -43.65 -17.83 -23.06
C LEU A 358 -42.92 -17.54 -24.39
N LEU A 359 -42.78 -18.52 -25.29
CA LEU A 359 -42.03 -18.38 -26.56
C LEU A 359 -42.88 -18.74 -27.78
N PRO A 360 -43.48 -17.78 -28.50
CA PRO A 360 -43.96 -17.99 -29.85
C PRO A 360 -42.82 -17.75 -30.86
N GLN A 361 -42.43 -18.83 -31.54
CA GLN A 361 -41.68 -18.90 -32.81
C GLN A 361 -40.15 -18.62 -32.78
N ALA A 362 -39.38 -19.71 -32.78
CA ALA A 362 -38.09 -19.78 -33.47
C ALA A 362 -37.76 -21.25 -33.80
N THR A 363 -38.42 -21.81 -34.81
CA THR A 363 -38.00 -23.05 -35.46
C THR A 363 -37.20 -22.70 -36.70
N GLU A 364 -35.94 -23.14 -36.73
CA GLU A 364 -35.17 -23.61 -37.90
C GLU A 364 -33.67 -23.28 -37.74
N TYR A 365 -32.87 -24.25 -37.27
CA TYR A 365 -31.67 -24.65 -38.00
C TYR A 365 -31.17 -26.01 -37.50
N LYS A 366 -31.04 -26.95 -38.42
CA LYS A 366 -30.59 -28.33 -38.20
C LYS A 366 -29.06 -28.39 -38.13
N ASP A 367 -28.57 -29.05 -37.08
CA ASP A 367 -27.83 -30.31 -37.11
C ASP A 367 -26.71 -30.45 -38.15
N HIS A 368 -25.43 -30.55 -37.71
CA HIS A 368 -24.42 -31.42 -38.33
C HIS A 368 -23.25 -31.78 -37.39
N SER A 369 -23.21 -33.08 -37.06
CA SER A 369 -22.03 -33.97 -37.07
C SER A 369 -20.91 -33.79 -36.03
N THR A 370 -20.85 -34.59 -34.95
CA THR A 370 -20.27 -35.97 -34.78
C THR A 370 -18.73 -36.04 -34.58
N ARG A 371 -18.33 -36.66 -33.44
CA ARG A 371 -17.13 -37.50 -33.14
C ARG A 371 -15.72 -36.90 -33.28
N MET A 372 -14.96 -36.90 -32.17
CA MET A 372 -13.97 -37.93 -31.82
C MET A 372 -13.21 -37.58 -30.51
N SER A 373 -13.01 -38.60 -29.67
CA SER A 373 -12.03 -38.67 -28.56
C SER A 373 -11.36 -40.05 -28.67
N PRO A 374 -10.33 -40.40 -27.89
CA PRO A 374 -9.20 -39.65 -27.34
C PRO A 374 -7.85 -40.39 -27.57
N THR A 375 -6.71 -39.82 -27.16
CA THR A 375 -5.57 -40.66 -26.72
C THR A 375 -4.77 -40.03 -25.59
N ARG A 376 -4.45 -40.90 -24.65
CA ARG A 376 -3.84 -40.72 -23.33
C ARG A 376 -2.40 -41.23 -23.43
N THR A 377 -1.43 -40.49 -22.90
CA THR A 377 -0.14 -41.10 -22.53
C THR A 377 0.38 -40.47 -21.23
N THR A 378 0.66 -41.38 -20.31
CA THR A 378 1.22 -41.26 -18.98
C THR A 378 2.73 -41.02 -19.04
N ASN A 379 3.31 -40.36 -18.04
CA ASN A 379 4.36 -40.94 -17.17
C ASN A 379 4.76 -39.96 -16.06
N ALA A 380 5.02 -40.52 -14.88
CA ALA A 380 5.34 -39.84 -13.63
C ALA A 380 6.66 -40.36 -13.04
N ALA A 381 7.34 -39.45 -12.30
CA ALA A 381 8.26 -39.65 -11.16
C ALA A 381 9.66 -40.27 -11.43
N PRO A 382 10.71 -40.07 -10.57
CA PRO A 382 10.62 -39.73 -9.14
C PRO A 382 11.65 -38.76 -8.49
N VAL A 383 11.18 -38.32 -7.32
CA VAL A 383 11.77 -37.75 -6.09
C VAL A 383 13.11 -38.34 -5.62
N ALA A 384 13.98 -37.49 -5.03
CA ALA A 384 14.99 -37.88 -4.03
C ALA A 384 15.11 -36.80 -2.93
N GLN A 385 15.19 -37.23 -1.66
CA GLN A 385 15.52 -36.44 -0.45
C GLN A 385 16.76 -37.08 0.26
N PRO A 386 17.21 -36.63 1.46
CA PRO A 386 18.14 -35.52 1.68
C PRO A 386 19.39 -36.00 2.48
N SER A 387 20.40 -35.14 2.65
CA SER A 387 21.53 -35.42 3.55
C SER A 387 21.92 -34.18 4.36
N ALA A 388 22.06 -34.39 5.66
CA ALA A 388 22.26 -33.39 6.71
C ALA A 388 23.75 -33.11 6.97
N THR A 389 24.16 -31.85 7.19
CA THR A 389 25.29 -31.50 8.09
C THR A 389 25.35 -30.01 8.48
N GLN A 390 25.31 -29.75 9.81
CA GLN A 390 26.03 -28.76 10.64
C GLN A 390 26.17 -27.28 10.20
N VAL A 391 25.57 -26.38 10.99
CA VAL A 391 25.76 -24.92 10.94
C VAL A 391 26.88 -24.49 11.91
N THR A 392 27.93 -23.87 11.39
CA THR A 392 28.92 -23.09 12.16
C THR A 392 29.24 -21.76 11.46
N ASN A 393 29.44 -20.74 12.30
CA ASN A 393 30.19 -19.49 12.10
C ASN A 393 29.64 -18.30 11.29
N ASN A 394 29.37 -17.23 12.06
CA ASN A 394 29.69 -15.79 11.90
C ASN A 394 30.63 -15.40 10.74
N GLN A 395 30.12 -15.52 9.53
CA GLN A 395 30.47 -14.69 8.38
C GLN A 395 29.14 -14.33 7.72
N PRO A 396 28.96 -13.13 7.13
CA PRO A 396 28.07 -13.05 5.99
C PRO A 396 28.57 -14.12 5.01
N PRO A 397 27.81 -15.18 4.70
CA PRO A 397 28.29 -16.18 3.79
C PRO A 397 28.71 -15.45 2.53
N ALA A 398 29.99 -15.59 2.17
CA ALA A 398 30.47 -15.18 0.86
C ALA A 398 29.46 -15.73 -0.14
N ALA A 399 28.92 -14.86 -0.99
CA ALA A 399 27.87 -15.19 -1.93
C ALA A 399 28.37 -16.25 -2.92
N ALA A 400 28.36 -17.51 -2.47
CA ALA A 400 28.81 -18.69 -3.17
C ALA A 400 27.71 -19.10 -4.13
N ASP A 401 27.59 -18.30 -5.20
CA ASP A 401 27.04 -18.59 -6.53
C ASP A 401 26.74 -17.29 -7.33
N SER A 402 27.08 -16.10 -6.81
CA SER A 402 26.48 -14.84 -7.28
C SER A 402 27.26 -13.99 -8.30
N ALA A 403 28.36 -14.47 -8.89
CA ALA A 403 29.12 -13.63 -9.83
C ALA A 403 28.30 -13.23 -11.07
N ASP A 404 27.35 -14.08 -11.47
CA ASP A 404 26.49 -13.88 -12.66
C ASP A 404 25.06 -13.43 -12.29
N ARG A 405 24.73 -13.28 -11.00
CA ARG A 405 23.38 -12.92 -10.58
C ARG A 405 23.10 -11.44 -10.87
N THR A 406 21.99 -11.19 -11.53
CA THR A 406 21.49 -9.84 -11.86
C THR A 406 20.09 -9.64 -11.30
N PHE A 407 19.59 -8.40 -11.34
CA PHE A 407 18.20 -8.13 -10.95
C PHE A 407 17.23 -8.90 -11.85
N GLU A 408 17.47 -8.91 -13.16
CA GLU A 408 16.58 -9.55 -14.14
C GLU A 408 16.44 -11.06 -13.90
N GLY A 409 17.52 -11.73 -13.50
CA GLY A 409 17.54 -13.17 -13.23
C GLY A 409 17.18 -13.57 -11.81
N SER A 410 16.83 -12.62 -10.94
CA SER A 410 16.63 -12.90 -9.50
C SER A 410 15.28 -13.54 -9.20
N ASN A 411 15.24 -14.42 -8.20
CA ASN A 411 13.98 -14.95 -7.67
C ASN A 411 13.10 -13.81 -7.18
N PHE A 412 13.69 -12.84 -6.48
CA PHE A 412 12.99 -11.65 -6.01
C PHE A 412 12.26 -10.91 -7.13
N LYS A 413 12.89 -10.68 -8.29
CA LYS A 413 12.24 -10.00 -9.43
C LYS A 413 11.02 -10.77 -9.92
N ARG A 414 11.15 -12.08 -10.11
CA ARG A 414 10.05 -12.95 -10.55
C ARG A 414 8.88 -12.89 -9.57
N GLU A 415 9.14 -13.05 -8.28
CA GLU A 415 8.10 -13.02 -7.25
C GLU A 415 7.52 -11.61 -7.09
N TYR A 416 8.34 -10.56 -7.18
CA TYR A 416 7.90 -9.16 -7.10
C TYR A 416 6.95 -8.81 -8.25
N ASP A 417 7.26 -9.22 -9.49
CA ASP A 417 6.38 -9.01 -10.64
C ASP A 417 5.01 -9.69 -10.46
N ALA A 418 5.00 -10.89 -9.87
CA ALA A 418 3.78 -11.67 -9.61
C ALA A 418 2.99 -11.17 -8.38
N ALA A 419 3.66 -10.58 -7.38
CA ALA A 419 3.03 -10.15 -6.14
C ALA A 419 2.17 -8.89 -6.30
N ALA A 420 0.99 -8.91 -5.69
CA ALA A 420 0.13 -7.73 -5.53
C ALA A 420 0.51 -6.92 -4.28
N VAL A 421 0.08 -5.65 -4.23
CA VAL A 421 0.15 -4.86 -3.00
C VAL A 421 -0.87 -5.44 -2.02
N PRO A 422 -0.50 -5.74 -0.76
CA PRO A 422 -1.46 -6.26 0.21
C PRO A 422 -2.52 -5.21 0.52
N GLU A 423 -3.78 -5.57 0.29
CA GLU A 423 -4.96 -4.74 0.54
C GLU A 423 -5.39 -4.76 2.01
N TYR A 424 -5.16 -5.88 2.68
CA TYR A 424 -5.59 -6.10 4.05
C TYR A 424 -4.44 -6.48 4.97
N GLN A 425 -4.56 -6.12 6.25
CA GLN A 425 -3.54 -6.40 7.27
C GLN A 425 -3.10 -7.87 7.34
N HIS A 426 -4.01 -8.81 7.13
CA HIS A 426 -3.70 -10.24 7.24
C HIS A 426 -2.74 -10.70 6.14
N GLN A 427 -2.78 -10.10 4.95
CA GLN A 427 -1.87 -10.43 3.85
C GLN A 427 -0.45 -9.95 4.17
N LEU A 428 -0.31 -8.72 4.68
CA LEU A 428 0.98 -8.18 5.14
C LEU A 428 1.54 -9.00 6.30
N LEU A 429 0.74 -9.27 7.33
CA LEU A 429 1.19 -10.01 8.51
C LEU A 429 1.48 -11.49 8.19
N SER A 430 0.77 -12.11 7.25
CA SER A 430 1.10 -13.48 6.76
C SER A 430 2.46 -13.49 6.10
N ALA A 431 2.73 -12.55 5.18
CA ALA A 431 4.04 -12.44 4.52
C ALA A 431 5.17 -12.19 5.53
N VAL A 432 4.96 -11.31 6.52
CA VAL A 432 5.96 -11.08 7.58
C VAL A 432 6.20 -12.35 8.41
N LYS A 433 5.13 -13.09 8.74
CA LYS A 433 5.25 -14.34 9.48
C LYS A 433 6.00 -15.41 8.67
N GLU A 434 5.61 -15.61 7.42
CA GLU A 434 6.24 -16.57 6.50
C GLU A 434 7.73 -16.27 6.34
N LEU A 435 8.09 -15.00 6.12
CA LEU A 435 9.49 -14.59 6.03
C LEU A 435 10.27 -14.93 7.30
N VAL A 436 9.69 -14.66 8.48
CA VAL A 436 10.32 -14.99 9.77
C VAL A 436 10.46 -16.50 9.96
N ASP A 437 9.44 -17.28 9.60
CA ASP A 437 9.46 -18.75 9.71
C ASP A 437 10.54 -19.35 8.80
N HIS A 438 10.60 -18.94 7.53
CA HIS A 438 11.62 -19.38 6.56
C HIS A 438 13.02 -18.98 7.03
N HIS A 439 13.19 -17.74 7.50
CA HIS A 439 14.46 -17.29 8.05
C HIS A 439 14.91 -18.12 9.26
N CYS A 440 13.99 -18.46 10.17
CA CYS A 440 14.27 -19.34 11.29
C CYS A 440 14.71 -20.73 10.83
N ALA A 441 13.94 -21.34 9.91
CA ALA A 441 14.23 -22.67 9.38
C ALA A 441 15.61 -22.74 8.72
N LYS A 442 15.91 -21.75 7.88
CA LYS A 442 17.19 -21.61 7.17
C LYS A 442 18.38 -21.47 8.11
N ASN A 443 18.23 -20.69 9.18
CA ASN A 443 19.32 -20.38 10.13
C ASN A 443 19.35 -21.31 11.35
N GLY A 444 18.48 -22.32 11.41
CA GLY A 444 18.39 -23.24 12.56
C GLY A 444 17.97 -22.55 13.86
N ILE A 445 17.19 -21.47 13.76
CA ILE A 445 16.62 -20.76 14.91
C ILE A 445 15.36 -21.49 15.35
N ASP A 446 15.21 -21.68 16.67
CA ASP A 446 14.07 -22.35 17.26
C ASP A 446 12.73 -21.67 16.89
N GLU A 447 11.72 -22.49 16.57
CA GLU A 447 10.42 -22.02 16.08
C GLU A 447 9.68 -21.13 17.10
N GLU A 448 9.82 -21.42 18.40
CA GLU A 448 9.18 -20.61 19.44
C GLU A 448 9.84 -19.24 19.59
N HIS A 449 11.15 -19.15 19.35
CA HIS A 449 11.84 -17.86 19.24
C HIS A 449 11.30 -17.03 18.06
N GLY A 450 11.14 -17.64 16.89
CA GLY A 450 10.52 -17.00 15.72
C GLY A 450 9.09 -16.51 16.00
N LYS A 451 8.25 -17.35 16.63
CA LYS A 451 6.90 -16.97 17.07
C LYS A 451 6.92 -15.81 18.05
N SER A 452 7.82 -15.84 19.03
CA SER A 452 7.98 -14.77 20.01
C SER A 452 8.37 -13.45 19.36
N PHE A 453 9.32 -13.48 18.42
CA PHE A 453 9.71 -12.32 17.62
C PHE A 453 8.54 -11.76 16.80
N PHE A 454 7.83 -12.62 16.07
CA PHE A 454 6.66 -12.22 15.30
C PHE A 454 5.56 -11.62 16.18
N ARG A 455 5.28 -12.15 17.38
CA ARG A 455 4.31 -11.55 18.32
C ARG A 455 4.69 -10.12 18.71
N ARG A 456 6.00 -9.82 18.87
CA ARG A 456 6.48 -8.45 19.16
C ARG A 456 6.30 -7.53 17.95
N LEU A 457 6.63 -7.98 16.75
CA LEU A 457 6.37 -7.22 15.51
C LEU A 457 4.88 -6.96 15.30
N GLN A 458 4.05 -7.97 15.55
CA GLN A 458 2.60 -7.85 15.49
C GLN A 458 2.11 -6.80 16.49
N SER A 459 2.61 -6.83 17.74
CA SER A 459 2.32 -5.80 18.73
C SER A 459 2.69 -4.39 18.24
N ASP A 460 3.85 -4.22 17.60
CA ASP A 460 4.26 -2.93 17.02
C ASP A 460 3.30 -2.46 15.92
N ALA A 461 2.86 -3.36 15.04
CA ALA A 461 1.88 -3.05 14.00
C ALA A 461 0.53 -2.59 14.61
N PHE A 462 0.10 -3.21 15.70
CA PHE A 462 -1.17 -2.89 16.37
C PHE A 462 -1.14 -1.61 17.21
N GLN A 463 0.00 -0.94 17.39
CA GLN A 463 0.06 0.33 18.13
C GLN A 463 -0.82 1.42 17.49
N LYS A 464 -1.07 1.34 16.18
CA LYS A 464 -1.96 2.24 15.46
C LYS A 464 -2.95 1.44 14.60
N PRO A 465 -4.05 0.94 15.20
CA PRO A 465 -4.96 0.02 14.53
C PRO A 465 -5.66 0.63 13.30
N GLY A 466 -5.82 1.96 13.24
CA GLY A 466 -6.35 2.64 12.06
C GLY A 466 -5.47 2.47 10.82
N GLU A 467 -4.14 2.48 10.99
CA GLU A 467 -3.18 2.26 9.89
C GLU A 467 -3.33 0.84 9.34
N LEU A 468 -3.42 -0.18 10.20
CA LEU A 468 -3.63 -1.56 9.75
C LEU A 468 -4.96 -1.80 9.02
N LEU A 469 -6.02 -1.08 9.38
CA LEU A 469 -7.35 -1.27 8.79
C LEU A 469 -7.52 -0.58 7.44
N SER A 470 -6.83 0.53 7.20
CA SER A 470 -7.09 1.40 6.04
C SER A 470 -5.84 1.88 5.30
N GLU A 471 -4.65 1.68 5.86
CA GLU A 471 -3.37 2.14 5.32
C GLU A 471 -2.27 1.07 5.49
N VAL A 472 -2.51 -0.12 4.94
CA VAL A 472 -1.57 -1.26 5.05
C VAL A 472 -0.12 -0.90 4.66
N PRO A 473 0.16 -0.09 3.61
CA PRO A 473 1.50 0.39 3.33
C PRO A 473 2.17 1.17 4.48
N THR A 474 1.41 1.99 5.21
CA THR A 474 1.90 2.74 6.38
C THR A 474 2.30 1.79 7.50
N ALA A 475 1.51 0.73 7.72
CA ALA A 475 1.87 -0.33 8.67
C ALA A 475 3.14 -1.10 8.25
N ALA A 476 3.38 -1.28 6.95
CA ALA A 476 4.61 -1.90 6.45
C ALA A 476 5.86 -1.04 6.76
N GLN A 477 5.79 0.29 6.62
CA GLN A 477 6.86 1.20 7.05
C GLN A 477 7.11 1.12 8.57
N ARG A 478 6.04 1.02 9.37
CA ARG A 478 6.14 0.85 10.83
C ARG A 478 6.86 -0.46 11.21
N LEU A 479 6.56 -1.54 10.50
CA LEU A 479 7.21 -2.83 10.70
C LEU A 479 8.68 -2.81 10.25
N TRP A 480 8.97 -2.15 9.11
CA TRP A 480 10.34 -1.95 8.63
C TRP A 480 11.24 -1.29 9.68
N THR A 481 10.76 -0.22 10.29
CA THR A 481 11.49 0.55 11.32
C THR A 481 11.40 -0.05 12.73
N SER A 482 10.81 -1.25 12.89
CA SER A 482 10.66 -1.85 14.21
C SER A 482 12.03 -2.08 14.88
N PRO A 483 12.22 -1.62 16.14
CA PRO A 483 13.46 -1.82 16.89
C PRO A 483 13.53 -3.21 17.53
N GLN A 484 12.53 -4.07 17.30
CA GLN A 484 12.49 -5.40 17.91
C GLN A 484 13.64 -6.24 17.36
N PRO A 485 14.49 -6.81 18.22
CA PRO A 485 15.55 -7.69 17.77
C PRO A 485 15.03 -9.13 17.65
N MET A 486 15.55 -9.84 16.66
CA MET A 486 15.31 -11.27 16.44
C MET A 486 16.08 -12.13 17.45
N SER A 487 17.25 -11.68 17.90
CA SER A 487 18.11 -12.39 18.84
C SER A 487 18.59 -11.48 19.98
N GLU A 488 19.35 -12.03 20.94
CA GLU A 488 20.01 -11.23 21.98
C GLU A 488 20.98 -10.17 21.41
N ARG A 489 21.38 -10.31 20.13
CA ARG A 489 22.02 -9.22 19.40
C ARG A 489 20.96 -8.19 18.99
N HIS A 490 21.02 -7.04 19.64
CA HIS A 490 20.07 -5.93 19.52
C HIS A 490 19.99 -5.27 18.12
N ASP A 491 20.85 -5.63 17.18
CA ASP A 491 20.98 -4.98 15.87
C ASP A 491 20.37 -5.77 14.70
N PHE A 492 19.86 -6.99 14.93
CA PHE A 492 19.27 -7.81 13.88
C PHE A 492 17.75 -7.86 13.99
N GLY A 493 17.06 -6.93 13.32
CA GLY A 493 15.60 -6.80 13.30
C GLY A 493 14.96 -7.22 11.97
N LEU A 494 13.69 -6.89 11.77
CA LEU A 494 12.94 -7.26 10.56
C LEU A 494 13.57 -6.68 9.28
N HIS A 495 14.06 -5.44 9.32
CA HIS A 495 14.74 -4.82 8.17
C HIS A 495 15.96 -5.64 7.71
N ALA A 496 16.69 -6.25 8.65
CA ALA A 496 17.86 -7.06 8.36
C ALA A 496 17.45 -8.40 7.72
N ILE A 497 16.38 -9.04 8.22
CA ILE A 497 15.82 -10.26 7.64
C ILE A 497 15.35 -10.03 6.19
N ILE A 498 14.59 -8.95 5.96
CA ILE A 498 14.14 -8.57 4.60
C ILE A 498 15.33 -8.36 3.68
N ASN A 499 16.35 -7.62 4.13
CA ASN A 499 17.54 -7.39 3.33
C ASN A 499 18.38 -8.65 3.10
N SER A 500 18.43 -9.60 4.05
CA SER A 500 19.09 -10.90 3.88
C SER A 500 18.39 -11.72 2.80
N ALA A 501 17.06 -11.84 2.89
CA ALA A 501 16.26 -12.60 1.93
C ALA A 501 16.44 -12.10 0.49
N ILE A 502 16.41 -10.78 0.29
CA ILE A 502 16.59 -10.18 -1.04
C ILE A 502 18.05 -10.33 -1.54
N ARG A 503 19.02 -10.22 -0.63
CA ARG A 503 20.45 -10.30 -0.96
C ARG A 503 20.86 -11.72 -1.31
N GLU A 504 20.41 -12.70 -0.55
CA GLU A 504 20.69 -14.12 -0.77
C GLU A 504 19.80 -14.72 -1.87
N ASP A 505 18.67 -14.06 -2.16
CA ASP A 505 17.74 -14.43 -3.24
C ASP A 505 17.19 -15.85 -3.10
N ASP A 506 16.94 -16.23 -1.85
CA ASP A 506 16.45 -17.54 -1.48
C ASP A 506 15.02 -17.74 -2.03
N PRO A 507 14.76 -18.86 -2.73
CA PRO A 507 13.46 -19.09 -3.37
C PRO A 507 12.31 -19.30 -2.38
N GLU A 508 12.58 -19.68 -1.13
CA GLU A 508 11.55 -19.81 -0.08
C GLU A 508 11.26 -18.46 0.60
N GLU A 509 12.28 -17.62 0.82
CA GLU A 509 12.09 -16.29 1.43
C GLU A 509 11.59 -15.23 0.42
N ALA A 510 11.90 -15.38 -0.88
CA ALA A 510 11.61 -14.40 -1.92
C ALA A 510 10.12 -14.04 -2.08
N PRO A 511 9.15 -14.97 -2.05
CA PRO A 511 7.72 -14.64 -2.18
C PRO A 511 7.24 -13.70 -1.07
N ALA A 512 7.59 -14.00 0.17
CA ALA A 512 7.22 -13.21 1.33
C ALA A 512 7.91 -11.82 1.31
N ALA A 513 9.20 -11.79 0.98
CA ALA A 513 9.94 -10.53 0.82
C ALA A 513 9.36 -9.64 -0.30
N ALA A 514 8.88 -10.24 -1.40
CA ALA A 514 8.24 -9.53 -2.50
C ALA A 514 6.92 -8.85 -2.08
N VAL A 515 6.05 -9.54 -1.34
CA VAL A 515 4.79 -8.96 -0.82
C VAL A 515 5.06 -7.79 0.13
N ILE A 516 6.00 -7.94 1.05
CA ILE A 516 6.40 -6.86 1.97
C ILE A 516 6.96 -5.67 1.16
N SER A 517 7.79 -5.96 0.15
CA SER A 517 8.36 -4.93 -0.72
C SER A 517 7.30 -4.21 -1.55
N ARG A 518 6.21 -4.87 -1.97
CA ARG A 518 5.07 -4.22 -2.64
C ARG A 518 4.38 -3.21 -1.72
N ALA A 519 4.19 -3.58 -0.45
CA ALA A 519 3.64 -2.67 0.55
C ALA A 519 4.55 -1.44 0.76
N LEU A 520 5.85 -1.65 1.00
CA LEU A 520 6.80 -0.55 1.19
C LEU A 520 6.89 0.36 -0.04
N ASN A 521 7.04 -0.22 -1.23
CA ASN A 521 7.19 0.54 -2.48
C ASN A 521 5.95 1.36 -2.83
N SER A 522 4.78 1.06 -2.28
CA SER A 522 3.59 1.90 -2.43
C SER A 522 3.76 3.30 -1.80
N LEU A 523 4.67 3.43 -0.84
CA LEU A 523 5.04 4.71 -0.21
C LEU A 523 6.39 5.24 -0.69
N LEU A 524 7.31 4.37 -1.11
CA LEU A 524 8.65 4.77 -1.55
C LEU A 524 8.72 5.16 -3.03
N VAL A 525 7.90 4.54 -3.88
CA VAL A 525 7.97 4.69 -5.34
C VAL A 525 6.76 5.46 -5.85
N PHE A 526 6.94 6.72 -6.21
CA PHE A 526 5.85 7.58 -6.68
C PHE A 526 6.05 8.03 -8.13
N ARG A 527 5.04 7.76 -8.97
CA ARG A 527 4.95 8.21 -10.36
C ARG A 527 4.29 9.60 -10.49
N ARG A 528 3.68 10.08 -9.41
CA ARG A 528 3.01 11.39 -9.32
C ARG A 528 3.63 12.20 -8.16
N PRO A 529 3.53 13.54 -8.16
CA PRO A 529 4.06 14.36 -7.08
C PRO A 529 3.37 14.00 -5.75
N PRO A 530 4.11 13.68 -4.68
CA PRO A 530 3.52 13.49 -3.36
C PRO A 530 2.96 14.82 -2.83
N VAL A 531 1.98 14.74 -1.93
CA VAL A 531 1.36 15.91 -1.28
C VAL A 531 2.36 16.59 -0.34
N GLU A 532 3.14 15.79 0.40
CA GLU A 532 4.17 16.28 1.31
C GLU A 532 5.56 16.09 0.73
N LEU A 533 6.39 17.12 0.90
CA LEU A 533 7.60 17.36 0.14
C LEU A 533 8.83 17.27 1.04
N HIS A 534 9.29 16.04 1.28
CA HIS A 534 10.55 15.78 1.98
C HIS A 534 11.66 15.59 0.95
N PHE A 535 12.45 16.64 0.72
CA PHE A 535 13.65 16.57 -0.12
C PHE A 535 14.87 16.88 0.75
N PRO A 536 15.94 16.09 0.68
CA PRO A 536 17.09 16.27 1.56
C PRO A 536 17.75 17.63 1.36
N PRO A 537 18.25 18.26 2.43
CA PRO A 537 19.14 19.41 2.33
C PRO A 537 20.30 19.10 1.38
N GLU A 538 20.66 20.08 0.54
CA GLU A 538 21.78 19.98 -0.40
C GLU A 538 21.68 18.79 -1.38
N ALA A 539 20.48 18.20 -1.54
CA ALA A 539 20.25 17.01 -2.34
C ALA A 539 21.16 15.83 -1.97
N THR A 540 21.54 15.72 -0.70
CA THR A 540 22.50 14.71 -0.21
C THR A 540 21.91 13.93 0.96
N VAL A 541 22.14 12.62 0.96
CA VAL A 541 21.80 11.74 2.09
C VAL A 541 22.98 10.84 2.44
N TRP A 542 23.07 10.47 3.70
CA TRP A 542 24.22 9.75 4.26
C TRP A 542 23.82 8.36 4.72
N ARG A 543 24.74 7.42 4.56
CA ARG A 543 24.65 6.09 5.16
C ARG A 543 26.00 5.71 5.72
N GLY A 544 25.99 5.22 6.94
CA GLY A 544 27.18 4.66 7.58
C GLY A 544 27.10 3.15 7.70
N GLY A 545 28.25 2.51 7.72
CA GLY A 545 28.37 1.09 8.02
C GLY A 545 29.83 0.65 8.07
N GLY A 546 30.04 -0.65 7.91
CA GLY A 546 31.38 -1.23 7.72
C GLY A 546 31.53 -1.74 6.30
N LEU A 547 32.74 -1.78 5.75
CA LEU A 547 33.04 -2.36 4.44
C LEU A 547 34.27 -3.28 4.54
N PRO A 548 34.10 -4.60 4.35
CA PRO A 548 35.22 -5.51 4.26
C PRO A 548 36.15 -5.16 3.09
N ASP A 549 37.46 -5.26 3.31
CA ASP A 549 38.49 -4.88 2.33
C ASP A 549 38.38 -5.63 1.00
N ALA A 550 37.92 -6.88 1.06
CA ALA A 550 37.67 -7.72 -0.11
C ALA A 550 36.67 -7.11 -1.12
N HIS A 551 35.81 -6.19 -0.67
CA HIS A 551 34.79 -5.57 -1.51
C HIS A 551 35.14 -4.16 -1.99
N ARG A 552 36.25 -3.55 -1.51
CA ARG A 552 36.66 -2.19 -1.93
C ARG A 552 36.81 -2.07 -3.44
N ALA A 553 37.43 -3.07 -4.07
CA ALA A 553 37.67 -3.08 -5.52
C ALA A 553 36.39 -3.09 -6.37
N PHE A 554 35.23 -3.41 -5.78
CA PHE A 554 33.95 -3.28 -6.46
C PHE A 554 33.60 -1.80 -6.73
N TYR A 555 33.97 -0.91 -5.81
CA TYR A 555 33.61 0.50 -5.83
C TYR A 555 34.65 1.31 -6.61
N THR A 556 34.43 1.45 -7.91
CA THR A 556 35.30 2.21 -8.81
C THR A 556 34.53 3.34 -9.46
N ALA A 557 35.13 4.53 -9.52
CA ALA A 557 34.51 5.71 -10.13
C ALA A 557 34.00 5.41 -11.56
N GLY A 558 32.80 5.90 -11.88
CA GLY A 558 32.07 5.63 -13.12
C GLY A 558 31.30 4.31 -13.15
N LYS A 559 31.49 3.41 -12.17
CA LYS A 559 30.76 2.13 -12.17
C LYS A 559 29.31 2.32 -11.77
N MET A 560 28.41 1.86 -12.64
CA MET A 560 26.98 1.74 -12.36
C MET A 560 26.67 0.35 -11.78
N TYR A 561 25.83 0.30 -10.76
CA TYR A 561 25.45 -0.94 -10.11
C TYR A 561 24.06 -0.83 -9.45
N ARG A 562 23.51 -1.97 -9.02
CA ARG A 562 22.29 -2.03 -8.20
C ARG A 562 22.61 -2.49 -6.79
N VAL A 563 21.89 -1.92 -5.81
CA VAL A 563 21.91 -2.40 -4.43
C VAL A 563 20.79 -3.43 -4.23
N PRO A 564 21.05 -4.71 -3.93
CA PRO A 564 20.01 -5.73 -3.84
C PRO A 564 18.87 -5.40 -2.88
N GLY A 565 19.16 -5.16 -1.61
CA GLY A 565 18.15 -4.83 -0.61
C GLY A 565 17.73 -3.36 -0.62
N PHE A 566 16.83 -3.02 0.29
CA PHE A 566 16.52 -1.62 0.57
C PHE A 566 17.73 -0.92 1.17
N LEU A 567 18.01 0.29 0.71
CA LEU A 567 19.13 1.10 1.18
C LEU A 567 18.59 2.22 2.08
N ALA A 568 18.65 1.98 3.39
CA ALA A 568 18.33 2.99 4.39
C ALA A 568 19.45 4.03 4.45
N THR A 569 19.08 5.30 4.23
CA THR A 569 19.94 6.48 4.34
C THR A 569 19.27 7.49 5.27
N SER A 570 19.99 8.54 5.68
CA SER A 570 19.46 9.58 6.57
C SER A 570 19.76 10.97 6.01
N PHE A 571 18.93 11.95 6.37
CA PHE A 571 19.25 13.38 6.18
C PHE A 571 20.30 13.89 7.18
N SER A 572 20.64 13.09 8.20
CA SER A 572 21.61 13.41 9.23
C SER A 572 22.91 12.64 9.00
N GLU A 573 24.00 13.38 8.81
CA GLU A 573 25.35 12.81 8.78
C GLU A 573 25.74 12.17 10.12
N ASP A 574 25.32 12.75 11.25
CA ASP A 574 25.55 12.20 12.59
C ASP A 574 24.92 10.80 12.75
N LYS A 575 23.75 10.57 12.13
CA LYS A 575 23.15 9.24 12.12
C LYS A 575 23.99 8.23 11.35
N ALA A 576 24.56 8.63 10.22
CA ALA A 576 25.54 7.77 9.52
C ALA A 576 26.76 7.47 10.41
N TYR A 577 27.27 8.46 11.16
CA TYR A 577 28.35 8.24 12.12
C TYR A 577 28.00 7.18 13.18
N GLU A 578 26.79 7.21 13.75
CA GLU A 578 26.35 6.17 14.71
C GLU A 578 26.40 4.75 14.13
N PHE A 579 25.99 4.57 12.87
CA PHE A 579 26.05 3.26 12.21
C PHE A 579 27.48 2.82 11.87
N MET A 580 28.36 3.76 11.48
CA MET A 580 29.80 3.47 11.32
C MET A 580 30.43 3.04 12.65
N TYR A 581 30.13 3.76 13.73
CA TYR A 581 30.62 3.44 15.06
C TYR A 581 30.18 2.03 15.49
N ARG A 582 28.91 1.68 15.30
CA ARG A 582 28.41 0.33 15.60
C ARG A 582 29.12 -0.74 14.77
N ALA A 583 29.27 -0.53 13.46
CA ALA A 583 29.95 -1.47 12.58
C ALA A 583 31.43 -1.69 12.96
N HIS A 584 32.12 -0.61 13.31
CA HIS A 584 33.52 -0.67 13.71
C HIS A 584 33.69 -1.28 15.10
N ALA A 585 32.97 -0.77 16.11
CA ALA A 585 33.16 -1.15 17.50
C ALA A 585 32.62 -2.55 17.83
N LEU A 586 31.49 -2.96 17.23
CA LEU A 586 30.85 -4.24 17.54
C LEU A 586 31.27 -5.37 16.60
N HIS A 587 31.52 -5.05 15.33
CA HIS A 587 31.80 -6.05 14.29
C HIS A 587 33.23 -6.03 13.77
N GLY A 588 34.06 -5.07 14.21
CA GLY A 588 35.47 -4.97 13.79
C GLY A 588 35.65 -4.65 12.31
N LEU A 589 34.62 -4.12 11.66
CA LEU A 589 34.67 -3.80 10.23
C LEU A 589 35.31 -2.41 10.00
N PRO A 590 36.08 -2.23 8.91
CA PRO A 590 36.56 -0.90 8.50
C PRO A 590 35.36 0.03 8.25
N ALA A 591 35.35 1.20 8.88
CA ALA A 591 34.23 2.14 8.74
C ALA A 591 34.12 2.69 7.31
N VAL A 592 32.89 2.87 6.83
CA VAL A 592 32.62 3.49 5.54
C VAL A 592 31.41 4.39 5.60
N GLN A 593 31.51 5.52 4.93
CA GLN A 593 30.45 6.48 4.72
C GLN A 593 30.08 6.50 3.24
N TRP A 594 28.85 6.13 2.93
CA TRP A 594 28.27 6.37 1.62
C TRP A 594 27.58 7.73 1.64
N VAL A 595 27.98 8.59 0.71
CA VAL A 595 27.37 9.91 0.49
C VAL A 595 26.62 9.83 -0.83
N VAL A 596 25.29 9.81 -0.75
CA VAL A 596 24.41 9.64 -1.91
C VAL A 596 23.89 10.99 -2.36
N HIS A 597 24.30 11.40 -3.55
CA HIS A 597 23.88 12.61 -4.23
C HIS A 597 22.63 12.33 -5.06
N LEU A 598 21.66 13.23 -4.96
CA LEU A 598 20.44 13.30 -5.76
C LEU A 598 20.54 14.53 -6.69
N ASP A 599 19.79 14.54 -7.79
CA ASP A 599 19.74 15.71 -8.67
C ASP A 599 19.19 16.94 -7.92
N PRO A 600 19.97 18.02 -7.73
CA PRO A 600 19.54 19.19 -6.97
C PRO A 600 18.33 19.91 -7.58
N ARG A 601 18.14 19.79 -8.90
CA ARG A 601 16.95 20.34 -9.58
C ARG A 601 15.68 19.66 -9.09
N GLY A 602 15.79 18.44 -8.57
CA GLY A 602 14.72 17.68 -7.93
C GLY A 602 14.04 18.44 -6.80
N GLN A 603 14.74 19.33 -6.09
CA GLN A 603 14.15 20.14 -5.03
C GLN A 603 12.93 20.93 -5.54
N GLN A 604 13.08 21.59 -6.70
CA GLN A 604 12.05 22.45 -7.29
C GLN A 604 11.22 21.76 -8.38
N GLN A 605 11.78 20.74 -9.04
CA GLN A 605 11.17 20.15 -10.23
C GLN A 605 10.99 18.64 -10.06
N PHE A 606 9.73 18.22 -10.00
CA PHE A 606 9.36 16.82 -9.82
C PHE A 606 10.04 15.87 -10.82
N ARG A 607 10.22 16.27 -12.09
CA ARG A 607 10.83 15.42 -13.13
C ARG A 607 12.28 14.99 -12.84
N TYR A 608 13.01 15.74 -12.03
CA TYR A 608 14.41 15.43 -11.68
C TYR A 608 14.53 14.68 -10.35
N ARG A 609 13.42 14.39 -9.67
CA ARG A 609 13.47 13.63 -8.42
C ARG A 609 13.69 12.16 -8.69
N CYS A 610 14.58 11.56 -7.89
CA CYS A 610 14.67 10.12 -7.72
C CYS A 610 13.29 9.54 -7.40
N LYS A 611 12.87 8.54 -8.18
CA LYS A 611 11.52 7.95 -8.14
C LYS A 611 11.42 6.74 -7.25
N GLN A 612 12.54 6.22 -6.78
CA GLN A 612 12.67 4.97 -6.04
C GLN A 612 13.08 5.18 -4.58
N VAL A 613 12.76 6.33 -4.00
CA VAL A 613 13.14 6.70 -2.65
C VAL A 613 12.12 7.65 -2.05
N ASN A 614 11.84 7.49 -0.75
CA ASN A 614 11.04 8.46 -0.01
C ASN A 614 11.45 8.54 1.46
N PHE A 615 10.99 9.60 2.11
CA PHE A 615 11.11 9.77 3.54
C PHE A 615 10.17 8.79 4.27
N VAL A 616 10.67 8.15 5.33
CA VAL A 616 9.92 7.20 6.13
C VAL A 616 9.13 7.97 7.19
N ASN A 617 7.84 8.19 6.94
CA ASN A 617 6.97 8.95 7.83
C ASN A 617 6.48 8.12 9.03
N ALA A 618 6.21 6.83 8.80
CA ALA A 618 5.71 5.93 9.83
C ALA A 618 6.86 5.15 10.48
N THR A 619 7.68 5.85 11.26
CA THR A 619 8.80 5.22 12.00
C THR A 619 8.43 4.84 13.44
N GLN A 620 9.06 3.78 13.97
CA GLN A 620 9.12 3.45 15.40
C GLN A 620 10.37 4.02 16.09
N VAL A 621 11.33 4.53 15.33
CA VAL A 621 12.59 5.10 15.82
C VAL A 621 12.66 6.57 15.37
N PRO A 622 12.07 7.50 16.15
CA PRO A 622 12.04 8.91 15.78
C PRO A 622 13.45 9.52 15.80
N GLY A 623 13.68 10.48 14.90
CA GLY A 623 14.94 11.22 14.81
C GLY A 623 16.02 10.58 13.94
N GLU A 624 15.75 9.46 13.27
CA GLU A 624 16.65 8.89 12.26
C GLU A 624 16.61 9.65 10.93
N GLU A 625 15.55 10.43 10.68
CA GLU A 625 15.34 11.16 9.43
C GLU A 625 15.56 10.26 8.19
N GLU A 626 15.02 9.04 8.27
CA GLU A 626 15.30 7.97 7.30
C GLU A 626 14.71 8.29 5.92
N PHE A 627 15.57 8.21 4.92
CA PHE A 627 15.25 8.28 3.50
C PHE A 627 15.58 6.92 2.87
N LEU A 628 14.54 6.18 2.51
CA LEU A 628 14.65 4.75 2.21
C LEU A 628 14.54 4.51 0.71
N PHE A 629 15.62 4.01 0.11
CA PHE A 629 15.61 3.60 -1.29
C PHE A 629 15.05 2.19 -1.43
N ALA A 630 14.21 1.99 -2.44
CA ALA A 630 13.65 0.69 -2.78
C ALA A 630 14.75 -0.34 -3.11
N ALA A 631 14.45 -1.62 -2.90
CA ALA A 631 15.30 -2.72 -3.33
C ALA A 631 15.69 -2.61 -4.82
N TYR A 632 16.92 -3.00 -5.14
CA TYR A 632 17.52 -2.91 -6.48
C TYR A 632 17.65 -1.49 -7.05
N SER A 633 17.74 -0.46 -6.19
CA SER A 633 18.00 0.91 -6.64
C SER A 633 19.34 1.06 -7.36
N VAL A 634 19.37 1.87 -8.42
CA VAL A 634 20.53 2.08 -9.29
C VAL A 634 21.37 3.26 -8.81
N PHE A 635 22.68 3.04 -8.68
CA PHE A 635 23.65 4.07 -8.31
C PHE A 635 24.86 4.05 -9.25
N THR A 636 25.51 5.21 -9.38
CA THR A 636 26.81 5.35 -10.06
C THR A 636 27.85 5.80 -9.05
N VAL A 637 28.98 5.11 -8.95
CA VAL A 637 30.09 5.59 -8.12
C VAL A 637 30.66 6.86 -8.75
N ARG A 638 30.61 7.97 -8.03
CA ARG A 638 31.16 9.26 -8.47
C ARG A 638 32.64 9.38 -8.14
N ASP A 639 32.99 9.07 -6.90
CA ASP A 639 34.35 9.17 -6.36
C ASP A 639 34.50 8.25 -5.15
N VAL A 640 35.73 7.83 -4.85
CA VAL A 640 36.06 6.98 -3.70
C VAL A 640 37.33 7.45 -2.99
N GLN A 641 37.27 7.54 -1.67
CA GLN A 641 38.38 7.91 -0.81
C GLN A 641 38.67 6.75 0.13
N TRP A 642 39.78 6.08 -0.11
CA TRP A 642 40.23 4.96 0.72
C TRP A 642 41.30 5.44 1.69
N VAL A 643 41.16 5.08 2.96
CA VAL A 643 42.19 5.28 3.98
C VAL A 643 42.88 3.96 4.33
N SER A 644 44.04 4.02 4.98
CA SER A 644 44.76 2.82 5.40
C SER A 644 44.04 2.11 6.55
N GLU A 645 43.61 2.87 7.56
CA GLU A 645 42.86 2.40 8.73
C GLU A 645 41.56 3.19 8.83
N ALA A 646 40.45 2.56 8.48
CA ALA A 646 39.17 3.25 8.49
C ALA A 646 38.46 3.12 9.83
N THR A 647 38.37 4.24 10.53
CA THR A 647 37.64 4.41 11.79
C THR A 647 36.43 5.33 11.56
N PRO A 648 35.47 5.42 12.51
CA PRO A 648 34.34 6.34 12.36
C PRO A 648 34.75 7.81 12.18
N ASP A 649 35.85 8.24 12.81
CA ASP A 649 36.39 9.61 12.70
C ASP A 649 37.21 9.85 11.41
N GLY A 650 37.61 8.77 10.73
CA GLY A 650 38.33 8.80 9.46
C GLY A 650 37.93 7.60 8.60
N PRO A 651 36.69 7.58 8.07
CA PRO A 651 36.18 6.42 7.37
C PRO A 651 36.66 6.38 5.92
N HIS A 652 36.43 5.25 5.24
CA HIS A 652 36.36 5.30 3.78
C HIS A 652 35.16 6.13 3.36
N VAL A 653 35.28 6.89 2.27
CA VAL A 653 34.17 7.68 1.73
C VAL A 653 33.86 7.24 0.30
N VAL A 654 32.61 6.87 0.05
CA VAL A 654 32.12 6.47 -1.27
C VAL A 654 31.02 7.43 -1.70
N HIS A 655 31.31 8.29 -2.68
CA HIS A 655 30.30 9.17 -3.24
C HIS A 655 29.52 8.45 -4.34
N LEU A 656 28.20 8.43 -4.21
CA LEU A 656 27.28 7.79 -5.14
C LEU A 656 26.35 8.82 -5.75
N GLU A 657 26.05 8.68 -7.03
CA GLU A 657 24.96 9.40 -7.70
C GLU A 657 23.76 8.46 -7.81
N ALA A 658 22.61 8.83 -7.22
CA ALA A 658 21.38 8.06 -7.37
C ALA A 658 20.76 8.30 -8.76
N ALA A 659 20.39 7.23 -9.45
CA ALA A 659 19.64 7.37 -10.70
C ALA A 659 18.29 8.06 -10.45
N ILE A 660 17.79 8.84 -11.41
CA ILE A 660 16.45 9.46 -11.30
C ILE A 660 15.36 8.37 -11.28
N ASP A 661 15.55 7.27 -12.02
CA ASP A 661 14.61 6.14 -12.09
C ASP A 661 15.40 4.84 -12.21
N ASN A 662 14.84 3.75 -11.68
CA ASN A 662 15.39 2.40 -11.85
C ASN A 662 15.08 1.80 -13.23
N ASN A 663 14.16 2.39 -14.00
CA ASN A 663 13.78 1.95 -15.34
C ASN A 663 14.68 2.55 -16.44
N LEU A 664 16.00 2.42 -16.28
CA LEU A 664 16.97 2.81 -17.30
C LEU A 664 17.15 1.67 -18.33
N PRO A 665 17.38 1.97 -19.63
CA PRO A 665 17.68 0.96 -20.62
C PRO A 665 18.84 0.05 -20.18
N ASN A 666 18.68 -1.26 -20.35
CA ASN A 666 19.68 -2.29 -20.01
C ASN A 666 20.12 -2.33 -18.53
N SER A 667 19.40 -1.67 -17.64
CA SER A 667 19.80 -1.60 -16.23
C SER A 667 19.53 -2.88 -15.45
N GLY A 668 18.70 -3.80 -15.95
CA GLY A 668 18.39 -5.09 -15.28
C GLY A 668 19.62 -6.00 -15.13
N GLY A 669 20.58 -5.90 -16.05
CA GLY A 669 21.83 -6.66 -16.06
C GLY A 669 23.02 -5.99 -15.37
N LEU A 670 22.79 -4.87 -14.66
CA LEU A 670 23.87 -4.21 -13.91
C LEU A 670 24.41 -5.12 -12.80
N PRO A 671 25.71 -5.02 -12.48
CA PRO A 671 26.29 -5.78 -11.39
C PRO A 671 25.62 -5.40 -10.06
N LEU A 672 25.53 -6.37 -9.16
CA LEU A 672 24.97 -6.17 -7.83
C LEU A 672 26.08 -5.78 -6.84
N ALA A 673 25.79 -4.84 -5.95
CA ALA A 673 26.70 -4.50 -4.86
C ALA A 673 26.93 -5.73 -3.97
N PRO A 674 28.17 -6.21 -3.81
CA PRO A 674 28.46 -7.37 -2.96
C PRO A 674 28.32 -7.04 -1.48
N TRP A 675 28.34 -5.75 -1.15
CA TRP A 675 28.25 -5.20 0.20
C TRP A 675 27.71 -3.78 0.13
N TYR A 676 26.85 -3.34 1.05
CA TYR A 676 26.22 -2.01 1.02
C TYR A 676 25.60 -1.57 2.35
#